data_AF-A0A7Y5WTG1-F1
#
_entry.id   AF-A0A7Y5WTG1-F1
#
_cell.length_a   1.000
_cell.length_b   1.000
_cell.length_c   1.000
_cell.angle_alpha   90.00
_cell.angle_beta   90.00
_cell.angle_gamma   90.00
#
_symmetry.space_group_name_H-M   'P 1'
#
loop_
_entity.id
_entity.type
_entity.pdbx_description
1 polymer ?
#
loop_
_entity_poly.entity_id
_entity_poly.type
_entity_poly.pdbx_seq_one_letter_code
_entity_poly.pdbx_strand_id
1 'polypeptide(L)'
;DDVLGGGPGQDNHWGAGGDDIFLMSEGTNKFFGDYGFDWLTLRGWQLPEFVELSLLAVPGIVLNFNDLRNKYRFTDGASGWDLDDHIAGDNNVFDPAAAIERQLQPQMAMTVEGAAKITGLTELVTTGFGIVPSNAPVVFVDTAGGVPNGAPGAGVGAIRHILFIGGNVLLGGRGSDTLEGKAGDDLIDGDVWLNVQLEATLNPDPVTGAVVVKRVDDPRLLTDDVFATPQRLNPGNIRIIREIVTPAVPPPDCSALKPLNCDTAVFSGNLQDYTIRLNPNGTVTVTDVGAPKTGGARLNDGTDILRNIERLQFADVTVPAPGAGGGVTRTLVPNVVGLTQAAATTALTNADFVTVAASANSPTVAIGSVMSQTPAAGTTQPFGTTVNIVVSLGALVPNVVGGTQAAATTALTAAGLTVGAVTSVNNAAAAGTVISQSPAAGTSTAPGTGVALTVSLGPALRAVPSVVGLTQAAATTAIQTAGLTLGAVTQAASATIARGNVISSTPAAGALVPPGSAVAIVVSSGAPQPAGLVLALAFDEAAGTTAIDSSTTLRNGTILGAVRVAGKIGRALQFDGIDDWVTVADIATTTSPLKLTTGMTVEAWVNPINMSGWETILMKERGIQGEGLLSYALYAHDGAPLSLGFPVPAGYVRVAPTFTTADSAVRGTTRLALNTWTHLATTYDGANQRFYVNGVLVGTTPLTGTIAETNGAIRIGGNNSSLQEFFQGLIDELRVYNRALTAVEIQTDMVTPIVR
;
A
#
# COMPACT_ATOMS: atom_id res chain seq x y z
N ASP A 1 -1.73 -82.52 6.60
CA ASP A 1 -1.78 -81.38 7.52
C ASP A 1 -2.33 -81.83 8.83
N ASP A 2 -1.53 -81.56 9.83
CA ASP A 2 -1.68 -82.04 11.18
C ASP A 2 -2.22 -80.90 12.05
N VAL A 3 -2.96 -81.29 13.09
CA VAL A 3 -3.26 -80.38 14.19
C VAL A 3 -2.47 -80.87 15.37
N LEU A 4 -1.59 -80.02 15.86
CA LEU A 4 -0.65 -80.37 16.92
C LEU A 4 -1.00 -79.54 18.16
N GLY A 5 -1.17 -80.21 19.30
CA GLY A 5 -1.36 -79.57 20.59
C GLY A 5 -0.33 -80.06 21.60
N GLY A 6 0.02 -79.17 22.52
CA GLY A 6 0.93 -79.45 23.62
C GLY A 6 0.22 -79.70 24.96
N GLY A 7 1.01 -79.80 26.01
CA GLY A 7 0.57 -79.89 27.40
C GLY A 7 1.31 -78.87 28.27
N PRO A 8 1.24 -78.97 29.59
CA PRO A 8 2.01 -78.08 30.46
C PRO A 8 3.52 -78.34 30.32
N GLY A 9 4.31 -77.31 29.99
CA GLY A 9 5.78 -77.39 30.01
C GLY A 9 6.47 -76.63 28.88
N GLN A 10 7.56 -77.22 28.36
CA GLN A 10 8.26 -76.71 27.19
C GLN A 10 8.04 -77.65 26.01
N ASP A 11 7.18 -77.24 25.09
CA ASP A 11 6.79 -78.05 23.94
C ASP A 11 7.43 -77.56 22.65
N ASN A 12 7.85 -78.50 21.81
CA ASN A 12 8.31 -78.23 20.45
C ASN A 12 7.34 -78.89 19.48
N HIS A 13 6.64 -78.07 18.70
CA HIS A 13 5.71 -78.50 17.66
C HIS A 13 6.43 -78.47 16.32
N TRP A 14 6.52 -79.62 15.68
CA TRP A 14 7.16 -79.78 14.38
C TRP A 14 6.10 -80.03 13.32
N GLY A 15 5.79 -78.99 12.57
CA GLY A 15 5.02 -79.07 11.33
C GLY A 15 5.76 -79.92 10.30
N ALA A 16 4.99 -80.66 9.52
CA ALA A 16 5.47 -81.34 8.34
C ALA A 16 5.35 -80.38 7.13
N GLY A 17 5.51 -80.90 5.91
CA GLY A 17 5.07 -80.11 4.74
C GLY A 17 3.55 -80.06 4.65
N GLY A 18 2.92 -78.89 4.50
CA GLY A 18 1.47 -78.76 4.37
C GLY A 18 0.90 -77.46 4.95
N ASP A 19 -0.29 -77.54 5.54
CA ASP A 19 -0.99 -76.38 6.13
C ASP A 19 -1.39 -76.72 7.58
N ASP A 20 -0.36 -76.80 8.43
CA ASP A 20 -0.47 -77.31 9.79
C ASP A 20 -1.03 -76.26 10.74
N ILE A 21 -1.73 -76.72 11.79
CA ILE A 21 -2.31 -75.85 12.81
C ILE A 21 -1.78 -76.24 14.18
N PHE A 22 -1.14 -75.30 14.85
CA PHE A 22 -0.66 -75.42 16.21
C PHE A 22 -1.67 -74.86 17.21
N LEU A 23 -2.08 -75.69 18.15
CA LEU A 23 -2.89 -75.29 19.30
C LEU A 23 -1.95 -74.80 20.40
N MET A 24 -2.15 -73.57 20.86
CA MET A 24 -1.42 -73.03 22.00
C MET A 24 -1.63 -73.90 23.26
N SER A 25 -0.57 -74.05 24.06
CA SER A 25 -0.60 -74.86 25.28
C SER A 25 0.15 -74.19 26.44
N GLU A 26 -0.05 -74.67 27.65
CA GLU A 26 0.53 -74.08 28.86
C GLU A 26 2.06 -74.14 28.90
N GLY A 27 2.70 -73.00 29.12
CA GLY A 27 4.15 -72.89 29.23
C GLY A 27 4.78 -72.28 27.99
N THR A 28 6.04 -72.63 27.68
CA THR A 28 6.75 -72.02 26.55
C THR A 28 6.79 -72.97 25.37
N ASN A 29 6.21 -72.54 24.27
CA ASN A 29 6.07 -73.34 23.06
C ASN A 29 7.05 -72.87 21.99
N LYS A 30 7.53 -73.82 21.18
CA LYS A 30 8.15 -73.53 19.90
C LYS A 30 7.32 -74.12 18.79
N PHE A 31 7.05 -73.30 17.78
CA PHE A 31 6.28 -73.68 16.61
C PHE A 31 7.20 -73.63 15.40
N PHE A 32 7.42 -74.78 14.79
CA PHE A 32 8.22 -74.93 13.58
C PHE A 32 7.25 -75.31 12.45
N GLY A 33 6.80 -74.35 11.64
CA GLY A 33 5.92 -74.64 10.49
C GLY A 33 6.67 -75.29 9.31
N ASP A 34 7.90 -74.83 9.07
CA ASP A 34 8.74 -75.30 7.98
C ASP A 34 8.10 -75.13 6.58
N TYR A 35 7.56 -76.18 5.94
CA TYR A 35 7.12 -76.10 4.54
C TYR A 35 5.60 -75.93 4.41
N GLY A 36 5.14 -74.81 3.88
CA GLY A 36 3.74 -74.64 3.48
C GLY A 36 3.14 -73.37 4.07
N PHE A 37 1.89 -73.40 4.56
CA PHE A 37 1.29 -72.25 5.23
C PHE A 37 0.74 -72.67 6.60
N ASP A 38 1.44 -72.28 7.66
CA ASP A 38 1.21 -72.82 8.99
C ASP A 38 0.65 -71.79 9.98
N TRP A 39 -0.20 -72.25 10.90
CA TRP A 39 -0.99 -71.38 11.77
C TRP A 39 -0.77 -71.67 13.25
N LEU A 40 -0.76 -70.62 14.07
CA LEU A 40 -1.06 -70.69 15.49
C LEU A 40 -2.54 -70.36 15.73
N THR A 41 -3.20 -71.05 16.67
CA THR A 41 -4.47 -70.59 17.24
C THR A 41 -4.46 -70.62 18.78
N LEU A 42 -4.98 -69.55 19.40
CA LEU A 42 -5.23 -69.44 20.84
C LEU A 42 -6.54 -70.10 21.26
N ARG A 43 -7.17 -70.89 20.39
CA ARG A 43 -8.44 -71.57 20.66
C ARG A 43 -8.46 -72.25 22.04
N GLY A 44 -9.33 -71.76 22.92
CA GLY A 44 -9.52 -72.32 24.28
C GLY A 44 -8.47 -71.89 25.30
N TRP A 45 -7.58 -70.97 24.94
CA TRP A 45 -6.67 -70.30 25.86
C TRP A 45 -7.45 -69.38 26.79
N GLN A 46 -7.06 -69.32 28.06
CA GLN A 46 -7.87 -68.68 29.12
C GLN A 46 -7.34 -67.31 29.56
N LEU A 47 -6.27 -66.84 28.93
CA LEU A 47 -5.58 -65.59 29.27
C LEU A 47 -5.34 -64.80 27.99
N PRO A 48 -5.28 -63.46 28.06
CA PRO A 48 -4.80 -62.68 26.93
C PRO A 48 -3.34 -63.03 26.63
N GLU A 49 -2.97 -63.18 25.37
CA GLU A 49 -1.62 -63.57 24.97
C GLU A 49 -0.95 -62.50 24.11
N PHE A 50 0.40 -62.50 24.12
CA PHE A 50 1.17 -61.75 23.14
C PHE A 50 1.87 -62.71 22.18
N VAL A 51 1.29 -62.86 20.99
CA VAL A 51 1.85 -63.63 19.88
C VAL A 51 2.77 -62.71 19.08
N GLU A 52 3.98 -63.16 18.82
CA GLU A 52 4.99 -62.38 18.12
C GLU A 52 5.78 -63.29 17.17
N LEU A 53 5.31 -63.40 15.92
CA LEU A 53 5.83 -64.34 14.93
C LEU A 53 7.30 -64.06 14.56
N SER A 54 7.81 -62.85 14.80
CA SER A 54 9.23 -62.53 14.60
C SER A 54 10.18 -63.15 15.63
N LEU A 55 9.69 -63.71 16.75
CA LEU A 55 10.53 -64.35 17.76
C LEU A 55 11.01 -65.73 17.31
N LEU A 56 12.14 -65.75 16.59
CA LEU A 56 12.68 -66.94 15.94
C LEU A 56 12.85 -68.16 16.87
N ALA A 57 12.25 -69.29 16.47
CA ALA A 57 12.53 -70.62 17.02
C ALA A 57 13.75 -71.24 16.34
N VAL A 58 14.75 -71.63 17.14
CA VAL A 58 15.95 -72.30 16.64
C VAL A 58 15.96 -73.77 17.05
N PRO A 59 16.10 -74.71 16.10
CA PRO A 59 16.26 -76.14 16.39
C PRO A 59 17.42 -76.40 17.38
N GLY A 60 17.18 -77.25 18.38
CA GLY A 60 18.22 -77.70 19.31
C GLY A 60 18.71 -76.67 20.34
N ILE A 61 18.23 -75.43 20.30
CA ILE A 61 18.57 -74.40 21.31
C ILE A 61 17.57 -74.47 22.46
N VAL A 62 18.04 -74.71 23.68
CA VAL A 62 17.19 -74.64 24.88
C VAL A 62 16.73 -73.20 25.08
N LEU A 63 15.46 -73.02 25.45
CA LEU A 63 14.92 -71.70 25.74
C LEU A 63 15.66 -71.07 26.91
N ASN A 64 15.98 -69.79 26.78
CA ASN A 64 16.57 -69.03 27.86
C ASN A 64 15.54 -68.89 28.98
N PHE A 65 15.86 -69.32 30.20
CA PHE A 65 14.95 -69.16 31.35
C PHE A 65 14.59 -67.71 31.67
N ASN A 66 15.39 -66.75 31.19
CA ASN A 66 15.09 -65.33 31.30
C ASN A 66 14.18 -64.80 30.16
N ASP A 67 13.85 -65.62 29.16
CA ASP A 67 12.96 -65.30 28.05
C ASP A 67 12.00 -66.47 27.79
N LEU A 68 10.90 -66.50 28.54
CA LEU A 68 9.87 -67.56 28.52
C LEU A 68 8.79 -67.35 27.45
N ARG A 69 9.01 -66.43 26.50
CA ARG A 69 8.07 -66.20 25.40
C ARG A 69 8.12 -67.33 24.38
N ASN A 70 6.97 -67.61 23.78
CA ASN A 70 6.85 -68.53 22.66
C ASN A 70 7.75 -68.12 21.49
N LYS A 71 8.20 -69.10 20.71
CA LYS A 71 9.07 -68.90 19.55
C LYS A 71 8.46 -69.52 18.30
N TYR A 72 8.72 -68.91 17.16
CA TYR A 72 8.09 -69.22 15.89
C TYR A 72 9.12 -69.33 14.79
N ARG A 73 8.92 -70.23 13.84
CA ARG A 73 9.75 -70.34 12.64
C ARG A 73 8.86 -70.80 11.50
N PHE A 74 8.77 -69.96 10.47
CA PHE A 74 7.90 -70.20 9.31
C PHE A 74 6.47 -70.49 9.74
N THR A 75 5.94 -69.64 10.62
CA THR A 75 4.52 -69.66 11.00
C THR A 75 3.92 -68.42 10.37
N ASP A 76 3.00 -68.60 9.44
CA ASP A 76 2.54 -67.54 8.54
C ASP A 76 1.22 -66.91 9.00
N GLY A 77 0.47 -67.62 9.84
CA GLY A 77 -0.80 -67.15 10.40
C GLY A 77 -0.88 -67.28 11.92
N ALA A 78 -1.62 -66.36 12.53
CA ALA A 78 -1.94 -66.41 13.95
C ALA A 78 -3.39 -65.99 14.19
N SER A 79 -4.08 -66.74 15.03
CA SER A 79 -5.44 -66.45 15.47
C SER A 79 -5.51 -66.32 16.98
N GLY A 80 -6.11 -65.25 17.46
CA GLY A 80 -6.51 -65.06 18.83
C GLY A 80 -7.79 -65.84 19.16
N TRP A 81 -8.40 -65.50 20.30
CA TRP A 81 -9.54 -66.23 20.84
C TRP A 81 -10.64 -65.33 21.40
N ASP A 82 -10.82 -65.26 22.72
CA ASP A 82 -11.99 -64.64 23.34
C ASP A 82 -11.67 -63.53 24.36
N LEU A 83 -10.45 -63.01 24.32
CA LEU A 83 -9.90 -61.98 25.19
C LEU A 83 -9.08 -60.97 24.37
N ASP A 84 -8.70 -59.84 24.99
CA ASP A 84 -7.93 -58.76 24.38
C ASP A 84 -6.47 -59.20 24.08
N ASP A 85 -6.26 -59.85 22.94
CA ASP A 85 -5.00 -60.43 22.52
C ASP A 85 -4.12 -59.38 21.81
N HIS A 86 -2.80 -59.60 21.85
CA HIS A 86 -1.86 -58.87 21.01
C HIS A 86 -1.21 -59.86 20.04
N ILE A 87 -1.42 -59.66 18.75
CA ILE A 87 -0.90 -60.52 17.70
C ILE A 87 -0.04 -59.69 16.75
N ALA A 88 1.24 -60.00 16.72
CA ALA A 88 2.23 -59.39 15.85
C ALA A 88 2.79 -60.40 14.86
N GLY A 89 2.78 -60.02 13.58
CA GLY A 89 3.42 -60.70 12.47
C GLY A 89 4.95 -60.66 12.54
N ASP A 90 5.59 -60.96 11.42
CA ASP A 90 7.04 -60.96 11.29
C ASP A 90 7.56 -59.89 10.33
N ASN A 91 8.88 -59.86 10.13
CA ASN A 91 9.53 -58.86 9.29
C ASN A 91 10.02 -59.46 7.95
N ASN A 92 9.54 -60.66 7.60
CA ASN A 92 10.05 -61.43 6.48
C ASN A 92 9.42 -60.99 5.16
N VAL A 93 9.97 -59.93 4.56
CA VAL A 93 9.62 -59.51 3.21
C VAL A 93 10.34 -60.33 2.14
N PHE A 94 9.79 -60.39 0.93
CA PHE A 94 10.49 -60.95 -0.22
C PHE A 94 11.78 -60.20 -0.55
N ASP A 95 12.90 -60.91 -0.57
CA ASP A 95 14.17 -60.41 -1.11
C ASP A 95 14.66 -61.26 -2.30
N PRO A 96 14.47 -60.80 -3.55
CA PRO A 96 14.95 -61.50 -4.74
C PRO A 96 16.49 -61.55 -4.85
N ALA A 97 17.23 -60.79 -4.02
CA ALA A 97 18.70 -60.78 -3.99
C ALA A 97 19.31 -61.64 -2.87
N ALA A 98 18.50 -62.23 -1.98
CA ALA A 98 18.99 -63.10 -0.90
C ALA A 98 19.66 -64.39 -1.42
N ALA A 99 20.55 -64.99 -0.65
CA ALA A 99 21.17 -66.27 -1.02
C ALA A 99 20.10 -67.38 -1.15
N ILE A 100 20.27 -68.32 -2.09
CA ILE A 100 19.29 -69.38 -2.43
C ILE A 100 18.84 -70.21 -1.21
N GLU A 101 19.71 -70.39 -0.20
CA GLU A 101 19.38 -71.09 1.06
C GLU A 101 18.45 -70.29 1.99
N ARG A 102 18.35 -68.97 1.78
CA ARG A 102 17.38 -68.04 2.40
C ARG A 102 16.20 -67.71 1.48
N GLN A 103 16.30 -68.05 0.20
CA GLN A 103 15.20 -67.96 -0.76
C GLN A 103 14.40 -69.25 -0.69
N LEU A 104 13.34 -69.18 0.11
CA LEU A 104 12.19 -70.08 0.19
C LEU A 104 12.18 -71.18 -0.89
N GLN A 105 12.35 -72.42 -0.43
CA GLN A 105 12.26 -73.59 -1.28
C GLN A 105 10.85 -73.77 -1.86
N PRO A 106 10.69 -74.52 -2.96
CA PRO A 106 9.40 -74.91 -3.52
C PRO A 106 8.32 -75.25 -2.48
N GLN A 107 7.08 -74.79 -2.68
CA GLN A 107 5.83 -75.22 -2.01
C GLN A 107 5.38 -74.48 -0.72
N MET A 108 5.96 -73.34 -0.37
CA MET A 108 5.53 -72.54 0.81
C MET A 108 4.45 -71.48 0.51
N ALA A 109 3.62 -71.71 -0.50
CA ALA A 109 2.57 -70.76 -0.90
C ALA A 109 1.22 -71.16 -0.31
N MET A 110 0.43 -70.18 0.14
CA MET A 110 -1.01 -70.40 0.29
C MET A 110 -1.65 -70.61 -1.09
N THR A 111 -2.04 -71.84 -1.38
CA THR A 111 -2.77 -72.21 -2.61
C THR A 111 -4.27 -72.21 -2.36
N VAL A 112 -5.07 -72.09 -3.43
CA VAL A 112 -6.53 -72.29 -3.34
C VAL A 112 -6.90 -73.65 -2.71
N GLU A 113 -6.11 -74.69 -3.00
CA GLU A 113 -6.33 -76.04 -2.47
C GLU A 113 -5.98 -76.15 -0.98
N GLY A 114 -4.91 -75.49 -0.53
CA GLY A 114 -4.56 -75.39 0.89
C GLY A 114 -5.58 -74.57 1.68
N ALA A 115 -5.97 -73.40 1.16
CA ALA A 115 -7.01 -72.57 1.78
C ALA A 115 -8.35 -73.31 1.91
N ALA A 116 -8.69 -74.18 0.96
CA ALA A 116 -9.92 -74.98 0.99
C ALA A 116 -9.96 -76.04 2.11
N LYS A 117 -8.84 -76.33 2.77
CA LYS A 117 -8.80 -77.26 3.91
C LYS A 117 -9.35 -76.65 5.20
N ILE A 118 -9.46 -75.33 5.27
CA ILE A 118 -10.08 -74.58 6.35
C ILE A 118 -11.37 -73.97 5.81
N THR A 119 -12.50 -74.36 6.38
CA THR A 119 -13.81 -73.85 5.94
C THR A 119 -13.87 -72.33 6.15
N GLY A 120 -14.21 -71.58 5.10
CA GLY A 120 -14.30 -70.10 5.16
C GLY A 120 -12.98 -69.36 4.85
N LEU A 121 -11.82 -70.01 4.92
CA LEU A 121 -10.54 -69.34 4.68
C LEU A 121 -10.40 -68.86 3.24
N THR A 122 -10.84 -69.63 2.24
CA THR A 122 -10.81 -69.20 0.83
C THR A 122 -11.55 -67.89 0.61
N GLU A 123 -12.70 -67.67 1.24
CA GLU A 123 -13.47 -66.42 1.12
C GLU A 123 -12.73 -65.25 1.77
N LEU A 124 -12.15 -65.50 2.95
CA LEU A 124 -11.38 -64.52 3.70
C LEU A 124 -10.18 -64.00 2.89
N VAL A 125 -9.43 -64.90 2.25
CA VAL A 125 -8.20 -64.56 1.51
C VAL A 125 -8.48 -64.11 0.07
N THR A 126 -9.46 -64.66 -0.64
CA THR A 126 -9.70 -64.25 -2.06
C THR A 126 -10.22 -62.83 -2.24
N THR A 127 -10.73 -62.21 -1.18
CA THR A 127 -11.26 -60.85 -1.19
C THR A 127 -10.15 -59.81 -0.98
N GLY A 128 -9.22 -59.77 -1.93
CA GLY A 128 -8.17 -58.74 -2.02
C GLY A 128 -6.76 -59.24 -1.70
N PHE A 129 -6.62 -60.37 -1.01
CA PHE A 129 -5.33 -61.01 -0.74
C PHE A 129 -4.99 -61.99 -1.86
N GLY A 130 -3.78 -61.93 -2.40
CA GLY A 130 -3.39 -62.77 -3.54
C GLY A 130 -3.07 -64.20 -3.11
N ILE A 131 -3.94 -65.17 -3.42
CA ILE A 131 -3.61 -66.61 -3.30
C ILE A 131 -3.26 -67.22 -4.65
N VAL A 132 -2.42 -68.27 -4.63
CA VAL A 132 -1.99 -68.94 -5.87
C VAL A 132 -3.15 -69.75 -6.48
N PRO A 133 -3.59 -69.47 -7.72
CA PRO A 133 -4.63 -70.26 -8.40
C PRO A 133 -4.18 -71.71 -8.61
N SER A 134 -5.10 -72.68 -8.48
CA SER A 134 -4.81 -74.13 -8.60
C SER A 134 -4.09 -74.54 -9.90
N ASN A 135 -4.21 -73.75 -10.97
CA ASN A 135 -3.67 -74.05 -12.31
C ASN A 135 -2.63 -73.03 -12.80
N ALA A 136 -2.09 -72.18 -11.92
CA ALA A 136 -1.09 -71.20 -12.35
C ALA A 136 0.16 -71.93 -12.92
N PRO A 137 0.61 -71.62 -14.15
CA PRO A 137 1.79 -72.26 -14.72
C PRO A 137 3.02 -71.92 -13.87
N VAL A 138 3.77 -72.96 -13.48
CA VAL A 138 5.06 -72.79 -12.80
C VAL A 138 6.03 -72.20 -13.82
N VAL A 139 6.28 -70.89 -13.74
CA VAL A 139 7.25 -70.21 -14.61
C VAL A 139 8.62 -70.29 -13.95
N PHE A 140 9.56 -70.94 -14.64
CA PHE A 140 10.97 -71.01 -14.28
C PHE A 140 11.67 -69.78 -14.86
N VAL A 141 12.27 -68.94 -14.02
CA VAL A 141 13.09 -67.82 -14.49
C VAL A 141 14.51 -68.05 -14.01
N ASP A 142 15.46 -68.21 -14.94
CA ASP A 142 16.88 -68.11 -14.63
C ASP A 142 17.25 -66.62 -14.49
N THR A 143 18.12 -66.30 -13.53
CA THR A 143 18.67 -64.95 -13.34
C THR A 143 20.11 -64.83 -13.83
N ALA A 144 20.49 -65.52 -14.90
CA ALA A 144 21.83 -65.36 -15.46
C ALA A 144 21.85 -65.60 -16.97
N GLY A 145 21.72 -64.51 -17.73
CA GLY A 145 22.04 -64.51 -19.15
C GLY A 145 23.48 -65.01 -19.41
N GLY A 146 23.61 -66.26 -19.86
CA GLY A 146 24.88 -66.86 -20.28
C GLY A 146 24.82 -68.35 -20.64
N VAL A 147 24.43 -68.66 -21.90
CA VAL A 147 24.68 -69.84 -22.77
C VAL A 147 24.61 -71.29 -22.18
N PRO A 148 23.92 -72.23 -22.86
CA PRO A 148 23.75 -73.63 -22.40
C PRO A 148 24.98 -74.50 -22.63
N ASN A 149 25.22 -75.49 -21.75
CA ASN A 149 25.95 -76.72 -22.09
C ASN A 149 25.48 -77.95 -21.29
N GLY A 150 24.73 -78.80 -21.99
CA GLY A 150 24.74 -80.28 -21.99
C GLY A 150 24.92 -81.10 -20.70
N ALA A 151 23.79 -81.65 -20.21
CA ALA A 151 23.49 -83.04 -19.77
C ALA A 151 24.48 -83.89 -18.91
N PRO A 152 24.02 -84.99 -18.27
CA PRO A 152 22.94 -85.14 -17.29
C PRO A 152 23.45 -85.81 -16.00
N GLY A 153 23.06 -85.31 -14.82
CA GLY A 153 23.45 -85.95 -13.55
C GLY A 153 23.22 -85.08 -12.32
N ALA A 154 21.94 -84.92 -11.95
CA ALA A 154 21.44 -84.56 -10.62
C ALA A 154 22.25 -83.51 -9.83
N GLY A 155 22.09 -82.24 -10.20
CA GLY A 155 22.57 -81.08 -9.45
C GLY A 155 21.46 -80.05 -9.31
N VAL A 156 21.16 -79.71 -8.06
CA VAL A 156 20.12 -78.81 -7.55
C VAL A 156 20.16 -77.43 -8.21
N GLY A 157 19.04 -76.91 -8.70
CA GLY A 157 18.98 -75.52 -9.18
C GLY A 157 17.78 -75.19 -10.07
N ALA A 158 16.63 -74.89 -9.46
CA ALA A 158 15.53 -74.16 -10.09
C ALA A 158 14.58 -73.63 -9.00
N ILE A 159 14.58 -72.31 -8.76
CA ILE A 159 13.69 -71.66 -7.79
C ILE A 159 12.32 -71.48 -8.45
N ARG A 160 11.25 -71.87 -7.74
CA ARG A 160 9.86 -71.70 -8.19
C ARG A 160 9.40 -70.30 -7.79
N HIS A 161 8.81 -69.55 -8.72
CA HIS A 161 8.08 -68.32 -8.39
C HIS A 161 6.82 -68.68 -7.59
N ILE A 162 6.70 -68.14 -6.37
CA ILE A 162 5.58 -68.36 -5.46
C ILE A 162 4.86 -67.02 -5.25
N LEU A 163 3.53 -67.03 -5.34
CA LEU A 163 2.64 -65.86 -5.29
C LEU A 163 2.21 -65.50 -3.85
N PHE A 164 3.01 -65.83 -2.86
CA PHE A 164 2.90 -65.31 -1.50
C PHE A 164 4.31 -65.13 -0.99
N ILE A 165 4.79 -63.88 -0.99
CA ILE A 165 6.11 -63.58 -0.46
C ILE A 165 6.02 -62.25 0.27
N GLY A 166 5.65 -62.30 1.54
CA GLY A 166 6.10 -61.25 2.45
C GLY A 166 5.25 -60.90 3.66
N GLY A 167 4.02 -61.39 3.82
CA GLY A 167 3.15 -61.00 4.95
C GLY A 167 2.51 -62.19 5.68
N ASN A 168 1.55 -61.90 6.53
CA ASN A 168 0.91 -62.81 7.48
C ASN A 168 -0.63 -62.71 7.41
N VAL A 169 -1.30 -63.71 8.01
CA VAL A 169 -2.75 -63.62 8.27
C VAL A 169 -2.99 -63.58 9.78
N LEU A 170 -3.52 -62.46 10.27
CA LEU A 170 -3.72 -62.17 11.68
C LEU A 170 -5.22 -62.04 11.99
N LEU A 171 -5.72 -62.86 12.90
CA LEU A 171 -7.14 -62.89 13.28
C LEU A 171 -7.27 -62.59 14.77
N GLY A 172 -8.04 -61.59 15.17
CA GLY A 172 -8.23 -61.17 16.57
C GLY A 172 -9.11 -62.13 17.36
N GLY A 173 -10.41 -62.16 17.05
CA GLY A 173 -11.38 -63.04 17.68
C GLY A 173 -12.51 -62.26 18.35
N ARG A 174 -12.71 -62.44 19.66
CA ARG A 174 -13.53 -61.52 20.47
C ARG A 174 -12.60 -60.78 21.39
N GLY A 175 -12.87 -59.50 21.59
CA GLY A 175 -12.11 -58.68 22.52
C GLY A 175 -11.83 -57.33 21.89
N SER A 176 -10.91 -56.58 22.47
CA SER A 176 -10.29 -55.42 21.84
C SER A 176 -8.84 -55.75 21.54
N ASP A 177 -8.60 -56.32 20.37
CA ASP A 177 -7.31 -56.88 19.99
C ASP A 177 -6.36 -55.82 19.43
N THR A 178 -5.06 -56.05 19.64
CA THR A 178 -3.99 -55.27 19.01
C THR A 178 -3.31 -56.13 17.95
N LEU A 179 -3.37 -55.69 16.68
CA LEU A 179 -2.91 -56.46 15.53
C LEU A 179 -1.82 -55.69 14.78
N GLU A 180 -0.61 -56.25 14.74
CA GLU A 180 0.59 -55.66 14.13
C GLU A 180 1.05 -56.51 12.93
N GLY A 181 0.80 -56.07 11.70
CA GLY A 181 1.25 -56.78 10.49
C GLY A 181 2.78 -56.82 10.34
N LYS A 182 3.38 -55.62 10.40
CA LYS A 182 4.81 -55.25 10.41
C LYS A 182 5.48 -55.05 9.06
N ALA A 183 5.60 -56.08 8.23
CA ALA A 183 6.31 -55.93 6.97
C ALA A 183 5.67 -56.84 5.92
N GLY A 184 5.65 -56.36 4.67
CA GLY A 184 5.01 -57.05 3.56
C GLY A 184 3.52 -56.85 3.54
N ASP A 185 2.79 -57.70 2.81
CA ASP A 185 1.37 -57.49 2.57
C ASP A 185 0.55 -58.41 3.49
N ASP A 186 -0.09 -57.84 4.52
CA ASP A 186 -0.80 -58.60 5.56
C ASP A 186 -2.33 -58.62 5.38
N LEU A 187 -2.96 -59.67 5.89
CA LEU A 187 -4.42 -59.76 6.06
C LEU A 187 -4.76 -59.72 7.54
N ILE A 188 -5.49 -58.69 7.96
CA ILE A 188 -5.80 -58.42 9.36
C ILE A 188 -7.32 -58.39 9.53
N ASP A 189 -7.85 -59.22 10.42
CA ASP A 189 -9.28 -59.25 10.76
C ASP A 189 -9.48 -59.27 12.28
N GLY A 190 -10.20 -58.30 12.84
CA GLY A 190 -10.40 -58.19 14.30
C GLY A 190 -11.44 -59.14 14.87
N ASP A 191 -12.55 -59.40 14.16
CA ASP A 191 -13.73 -60.06 14.72
C ASP A 191 -13.90 -61.53 14.27
N VAL A 192 -12.86 -62.17 13.74
CA VAL A 192 -12.91 -63.60 13.35
C VAL A 192 -11.77 -64.38 14.00
N TRP A 193 -11.97 -65.69 14.15
CA TRP A 193 -10.91 -66.58 14.63
C TRP A 193 -10.85 -67.88 13.82
N LEU A 194 -9.70 -68.56 13.91
CA LEU A 194 -9.51 -69.94 13.47
C LEU A 194 -9.97 -70.90 14.56
N ASN A 195 -11.12 -71.52 14.34
CA ASN A 195 -11.68 -72.54 15.22
C ASN A 195 -11.16 -73.93 14.84
N VAL A 196 -10.77 -74.71 15.85
CA VAL A 196 -10.35 -76.10 15.72
C VAL A 196 -11.07 -76.93 16.76
N GLN A 197 -11.81 -77.95 16.33
CA GLN A 197 -12.58 -78.84 17.23
C GLN A 197 -12.60 -80.27 16.69
N LEU A 198 -13.05 -81.19 17.53
CA LEU A 198 -13.42 -82.54 17.12
C LEU A 198 -14.93 -82.60 16.86
N GLU A 199 -15.31 -83.14 15.70
CA GLU A 199 -16.68 -83.46 15.36
C GLU A 199 -16.86 -84.99 15.35
N ALA A 200 -17.78 -85.48 16.17
CA ALA A 200 -18.08 -86.88 16.36
C ALA A 200 -19.53 -87.17 15.96
N THR A 201 -19.71 -87.99 14.93
CA THR A 201 -21.05 -88.46 14.53
C THR A 201 -21.40 -89.72 15.29
N LEU A 202 -22.38 -89.63 16.19
CA LEU A 202 -22.83 -90.74 17.01
C LEU A 202 -23.55 -91.79 16.13
N ASN A 203 -23.48 -93.04 16.58
CA ASN A 203 -24.26 -94.12 16.00
C ASN A 203 -25.76 -93.77 16.08
N PRO A 204 -26.58 -94.16 15.07
CA PRO A 204 -28.01 -93.89 15.09
C PRO A 204 -28.65 -94.42 16.37
N ASP A 205 -29.49 -93.60 17.01
CA ASP A 205 -30.22 -94.00 18.21
C ASP A 205 -31.07 -95.25 17.90
N PRO A 206 -30.95 -96.33 18.69
CA PRO A 206 -31.57 -97.61 18.36
C PRO A 206 -33.11 -97.61 18.46
N VAL A 207 -33.72 -96.55 19.03
CA VAL A 207 -35.17 -96.43 19.21
C VAL A 207 -35.77 -95.44 18.21
N THR A 208 -35.11 -94.30 17.99
CA THR A 208 -35.61 -93.18 17.18
C THR A 208 -34.95 -93.08 15.80
N GLY A 209 -33.82 -93.74 15.60
CA GLY A 209 -33.00 -93.65 14.39
C GLY A 209 -32.28 -92.31 14.22
N ALA A 210 -32.36 -91.40 15.21
CA ALA A 210 -31.74 -90.09 15.13
C ALA A 210 -30.21 -90.18 15.16
N VAL A 211 -29.54 -89.43 14.29
CA VAL A 211 -28.09 -89.27 14.27
C VAL A 211 -27.75 -87.94 14.95
N VAL A 212 -26.93 -88.00 15.99
CA VAL A 212 -26.48 -86.82 16.74
C VAL A 212 -25.03 -86.52 16.37
N VAL A 213 -24.72 -85.27 16.10
CA VAL A 213 -23.33 -84.79 15.92
C VAL A 213 -22.93 -84.04 17.17
N LYS A 214 -21.82 -84.44 17.80
CA LYS A 214 -21.19 -83.73 18.92
C LYS A 214 -19.96 -83.00 18.44
N ARG A 215 -19.82 -81.73 18.80
CA ARG A 215 -18.59 -80.95 18.67
C ARG A 215 -17.97 -80.75 20.04
N VAL A 216 -16.68 -81.07 20.18
CA VAL A 216 -15.95 -80.96 21.45
C VAL A 216 -14.56 -80.38 21.25
N ASP A 217 -14.06 -79.67 22.25
CA ASP A 217 -12.70 -79.11 22.28
C ASP A 217 -11.68 -80.10 22.85
N ASP A 218 -12.16 -81.09 23.59
CA ASP A 218 -11.33 -82.04 24.32
C ASP A 218 -11.78 -83.48 23.99
N PRO A 219 -10.89 -84.34 23.47
CA PRO A 219 -11.22 -85.73 23.17
C PRO A 219 -11.71 -86.51 24.39
N ARG A 220 -11.34 -86.12 25.62
CA ARG A 220 -11.80 -86.76 26.86
C ARG A 220 -13.32 -86.71 27.00
N LEU A 221 -13.98 -85.70 26.42
CA LEU A 221 -15.45 -85.56 26.44
C LEU A 221 -16.18 -86.60 25.58
N LEU A 222 -15.46 -87.36 24.74
CA LEU A 222 -16.02 -88.43 23.91
C LEU A 222 -15.86 -89.82 24.54
N THR A 223 -15.06 -89.94 25.61
CA THR A 223 -14.70 -91.22 26.24
C THR A 223 -15.94 -92.05 26.59
N ASP A 224 -16.93 -91.44 27.24
CA ASP A 224 -18.15 -92.12 27.66
C ASP A 224 -19.03 -92.59 26.50
N ASP A 225 -18.95 -91.95 25.33
CA ASP A 225 -19.69 -92.38 24.15
C ASP A 225 -18.99 -93.54 23.43
N VAL A 226 -17.65 -93.49 23.40
CA VAL A 226 -16.79 -94.53 22.80
C VAL A 226 -16.92 -95.85 23.55
N PHE A 227 -16.95 -95.80 24.88
CA PHE A 227 -16.97 -96.99 25.75
C PHE A 227 -18.37 -97.35 26.28
N ALA A 228 -19.43 -96.68 25.82
CA ALA A 228 -20.80 -97.04 26.19
C ALA A 228 -21.19 -98.46 25.74
N THR A 229 -22.16 -99.07 26.44
CA THR A 229 -22.79 -100.34 26.03
C THR A 229 -24.31 -100.13 25.91
N PRO A 230 -24.90 -100.18 24.70
CA PRO A 230 -24.25 -100.34 23.40
C PRO A 230 -23.35 -99.14 23.04
N GLN A 231 -22.36 -99.37 22.17
CA GLN A 231 -21.43 -98.31 21.74
C GLN A 231 -22.21 -97.16 21.07
N ARG A 232 -22.03 -95.94 21.60
CA ARG A 232 -22.71 -94.73 21.09
C ARG A 232 -21.89 -94.01 20.02
N LEU A 233 -20.56 -94.15 20.03
CA LEU A 233 -19.67 -93.52 19.07
C LEU A 233 -18.60 -94.51 18.61
N ASN A 234 -18.52 -94.75 17.30
CA ASN A 234 -17.35 -95.38 16.69
C ASN A 234 -16.22 -94.33 16.60
N PRO A 235 -15.02 -94.58 17.15
CA PRO A 235 -13.88 -93.66 17.04
C PRO A 235 -13.53 -93.26 15.60
N GLY A 236 -13.79 -94.13 14.61
CA GLY A 236 -13.60 -93.83 13.19
C GLY A 236 -14.55 -92.75 12.63
N ASN A 237 -15.59 -92.37 13.38
CA ASN A 237 -16.51 -91.28 13.03
C ASN A 237 -16.12 -89.93 13.68
N ILE A 238 -14.95 -89.86 14.31
CA ILE A 238 -14.38 -88.62 14.85
C ILE A 238 -13.49 -88.00 13.77
N ARG A 239 -13.71 -86.73 13.48
CA ARG A 239 -12.85 -85.94 12.58
C ARG A 239 -12.51 -84.60 13.21
N ILE A 240 -11.39 -84.03 12.79
CA ILE A 240 -11.04 -82.66 13.14
C ILE A 240 -11.77 -81.73 12.16
N ILE A 241 -12.39 -80.69 12.69
CA ILE A 241 -12.95 -79.59 11.90
C ILE A 241 -12.11 -78.34 12.08
N ARG A 242 -11.96 -77.58 10.99
CA ARG A 242 -11.17 -76.36 10.89
C ARG A 242 -12.03 -75.34 10.15
N GLU A 243 -12.38 -74.25 10.82
CA GLU A 243 -13.31 -73.26 10.28
C GLU A 243 -12.92 -71.86 10.74
N ILE A 244 -13.01 -70.88 9.85
CA ILE A 244 -13.02 -69.47 10.21
C ILE A 244 -14.41 -69.14 10.72
N VAL A 245 -14.49 -68.58 11.93
CA VAL A 245 -15.75 -68.28 12.61
C VAL A 245 -15.79 -66.80 12.94
N THR A 246 -16.92 -66.17 12.66
CA THR A 246 -17.26 -64.85 13.18
C THR A 246 -18.05 -65.03 14.48
N PRO A 247 -17.43 -64.88 15.66
CA PRO A 247 -18.15 -64.85 16.93
C PRO A 247 -19.22 -63.77 17.02
N ALA A 248 -20.16 -63.97 17.94
CA ALA A 248 -21.05 -62.90 18.36
C ALA A 248 -20.30 -61.93 19.27
N VAL A 249 -19.97 -60.76 18.73
CA VAL A 249 -19.31 -59.65 19.44
C VAL A 249 -20.32 -58.55 19.82
N PRO A 250 -20.07 -57.80 20.93
CA PRO A 250 -20.85 -56.60 21.23
C PRO A 250 -20.57 -55.50 20.18
N PRO A 251 -21.47 -54.52 20.01
CA PRO A 251 -21.22 -53.40 19.11
C PRO A 251 -19.95 -52.63 19.52
N PRO A 252 -19.19 -52.11 18.54
CA PRO A 252 -17.97 -51.37 18.83
C PRO A 252 -18.12 -50.18 19.76
N ASP A 253 -17.24 -50.10 20.77
CA ASP A 253 -17.34 -49.17 21.90
C ASP A 253 -16.01 -48.51 22.27
N CYS A 254 -15.19 -48.16 21.28
CA CYS A 254 -13.86 -47.55 21.43
C CYS A 254 -13.73 -46.28 22.31
N SER A 255 -14.85 -45.67 22.72
CA SER A 255 -14.87 -44.53 23.64
C SER A 255 -15.04 -44.92 25.11
N ALA A 256 -15.32 -46.20 25.39
CA ALA A 256 -15.43 -46.72 26.74
C ALA A 256 -14.07 -46.73 27.45
N LEU A 257 -14.08 -46.65 28.79
CA LEU A 257 -12.87 -46.77 29.61
C LEU A 257 -12.22 -48.16 29.51
N LYS A 258 -13.02 -49.17 29.17
CA LYS A 258 -12.62 -50.55 28.90
C LYS A 258 -13.45 -51.04 27.72
N PRO A 259 -13.01 -50.76 26.48
CA PRO A 259 -13.68 -51.26 25.29
C PRO A 259 -13.78 -52.78 25.32
N LEU A 260 -14.85 -53.30 24.73
CA LEU A 260 -15.13 -54.73 24.63
C LEU A 260 -15.09 -55.22 23.17
N ASN A 261 -15.09 -54.30 22.20
CA ASN A 261 -14.94 -54.57 20.77
C ASN A 261 -14.28 -53.37 20.07
N CYS A 262 -12.99 -53.19 20.28
CA CYS A 262 -12.26 -52.07 19.71
C CYS A 262 -10.88 -52.51 19.21
N ASP A 263 -10.90 -53.16 18.06
CA ASP A 263 -9.71 -53.74 17.46
C ASP A 263 -8.86 -52.64 16.84
N THR A 264 -7.55 -52.80 17.01
CA THR A 264 -6.57 -51.79 16.64
C THR A 264 -5.50 -52.41 15.76
N ALA A 265 -5.50 -52.04 14.49
CA ALA A 265 -4.38 -52.33 13.59
C ALA A 265 -3.27 -51.29 13.80
N VAL A 266 -2.05 -51.76 14.00
CA VAL A 266 -0.90 -50.93 14.39
C VAL A 266 0.15 -50.91 13.27
N PHE A 267 0.62 -49.71 12.94
CA PHE A 267 1.58 -49.43 11.90
C PHE A 267 2.76 -48.63 12.47
N SER A 268 3.98 -49.02 12.08
CA SER A 268 5.21 -48.49 12.69
C SER A 268 5.62 -47.09 12.23
N GLY A 269 5.10 -46.62 11.08
CA GLY A 269 5.38 -45.30 10.52
C GLY A 269 4.39 -44.21 10.96
N ASN A 270 4.62 -42.98 10.49
CA ASN A 270 3.69 -41.87 10.74
C ASN A 270 2.52 -41.94 9.74
N LEU A 271 1.34 -41.39 10.09
CA LEU A 271 0.16 -41.41 9.22
C LEU A 271 0.43 -40.88 7.80
N GLN A 272 1.29 -39.86 7.65
CA GLN A 272 1.66 -39.28 6.35
C GLN A 272 2.38 -40.25 5.40
N ASP A 273 2.98 -41.32 5.95
CA ASP A 273 3.74 -42.31 5.19
C ASP A 273 2.81 -43.43 4.64
N TYR A 274 1.49 -43.35 4.87
CA TYR A 274 0.52 -44.35 4.44
C TYR A 274 -0.62 -43.75 3.62
N THR A 275 -1.15 -44.55 2.70
CA THR A 275 -2.45 -44.28 2.06
C THR A 275 -3.50 -45.25 2.56
N ILE A 276 -4.66 -44.73 2.97
CA ILE A 276 -5.77 -45.51 3.51
C ILE A 276 -6.95 -45.46 2.53
N ARG A 277 -7.51 -46.61 2.16
CA ARG A 277 -8.56 -46.72 1.15
C ARG A 277 -9.65 -47.70 1.57
N LEU A 278 -10.89 -47.22 1.71
CA LEU A 278 -12.06 -48.09 1.85
C LEU A 278 -12.42 -48.72 0.49
N ASN A 279 -12.47 -50.05 0.45
CA ASN A 279 -12.83 -50.83 -0.72
C ASN A 279 -14.36 -50.93 -0.89
N PRO A 280 -14.85 -51.12 -2.13
CA PRO A 280 -16.29 -51.33 -2.39
C PRO A 280 -16.89 -52.56 -1.70
N ASN A 281 -16.07 -53.54 -1.34
CA ASN A 281 -16.47 -54.76 -0.63
C ASN A 281 -16.47 -54.59 0.91
N GLY A 282 -16.20 -53.38 1.43
CA GLY A 282 -16.22 -53.07 2.86
C GLY A 282 -14.88 -53.26 3.59
N THR A 283 -13.84 -53.78 2.94
CA THR A 283 -12.50 -53.89 3.56
C THR A 283 -11.73 -52.57 3.46
N VAL A 284 -10.72 -52.38 4.30
CA VAL A 284 -9.78 -51.24 4.21
C VAL A 284 -8.47 -51.74 3.63
N THR A 285 -7.87 -50.96 2.74
CA THR A 285 -6.48 -51.16 2.33
C THR A 285 -5.63 -50.05 2.93
N VAL A 286 -4.56 -50.41 3.63
CA VAL A 286 -3.53 -49.49 4.13
C VAL A 286 -2.24 -49.81 3.37
N THR A 287 -1.65 -48.82 2.70
CA THR A 287 -0.44 -49.02 1.90
C THR A 287 0.65 -48.09 2.39
N ASP A 288 1.82 -48.64 2.73
CA ASP A 288 3.03 -47.85 2.97
C ASP A 288 3.54 -47.23 1.66
N VAL A 289 3.53 -45.90 1.62
CA VAL A 289 4.03 -45.09 0.50
C VAL A 289 5.24 -44.23 0.90
N GLY A 290 5.70 -44.36 2.15
CA GLY A 290 6.81 -43.60 2.69
C GLY A 290 8.14 -44.01 2.09
N ALA A 291 9.04 -43.03 1.89
CA ALA A 291 10.39 -43.33 1.44
C ALA A 291 11.14 -44.14 2.51
N PRO A 292 11.92 -45.17 2.14
CA PRO A 292 12.77 -45.88 3.10
C PRO A 292 13.66 -44.90 3.84
N LYS A 293 13.58 -44.85 5.17
CA LYS A 293 14.43 -43.98 5.98
C LYS A 293 15.89 -44.43 5.84
N THR A 294 16.77 -43.50 5.48
CA THR A 294 18.22 -43.75 5.38
C THR A 294 18.74 -44.21 6.74
N GLY A 295 19.26 -45.44 6.82
CA GLY A 295 19.78 -46.02 8.07
C GLY A 295 19.03 -47.26 8.60
N GLY A 296 18.03 -47.80 7.89
CA GLY A 296 17.57 -49.18 8.07
C GLY A 296 16.57 -49.44 9.20
N ALA A 297 15.92 -48.43 9.76
CA ALA A 297 15.00 -48.61 10.90
C ALA A 297 13.52 -48.82 10.52
N ARG A 298 13.10 -48.47 9.31
CA ARG A 298 11.72 -48.69 8.84
C ARG A 298 11.75 -49.70 7.70
N LEU A 299 11.26 -50.91 7.97
CA LEU A 299 10.94 -51.89 6.94
C LEU A 299 9.67 -51.40 6.22
N ASN A 300 9.57 -51.73 4.93
CA ASN A 300 8.39 -51.38 4.15
C ASN A 300 7.22 -52.25 4.64
N ASP A 301 6.18 -51.60 5.16
CA ASP A 301 4.94 -52.22 5.67
C ASP A 301 4.03 -52.74 4.54
N GLY A 302 4.44 -52.61 3.28
CA GLY A 302 3.70 -53.17 2.14
C GLY A 302 2.28 -52.62 2.00
N THR A 303 1.35 -53.50 1.60
CA THR A 303 -0.06 -53.21 1.39
C THR A 303 -0.94 -54.19 2.15
N ASP A 304 -1.53 -53.71 3.23
CA ASP A 304 -2.35 -54.49 4.15
C ASP A 304 -3.83 -54.38 3.85
N ILE A 305 -4.55 -55.46 4.13
CA ILE A 305 -5.99 -55.57 3.96
C ILE A 305 -6.63 -55.83 5.31
N LEU A 306 -7.45 -54.88 5.75
CA LEU A 306 -8.07 -54.88 7.06
C LEU A 306 -9.57 -55.11 6.95
N ARG A 307 -10.10 -55.84 7.93
CA ARG A 307 -11.52 -56.16 8.09
C ARG A 307 -11.84 -56.10 9.58
N ASN A 308 -13.05 -55.67 9.93
CA ASN A 308 -13.49 -55.64 11.32
C ASN A 308 -12.43 -55.00 12.25
N ILE A 309 -11.99 -53.79 11.89
CA ILE A 309 -11.02 -53.00 12.66
C ILE A 309 -11.65 -51.65 12.94
N GLU A 310 -11.61 -51.20 14.18
CA GLU A 310 -12.15 -49.90 14.59
C GLU A 310 -11.12 -48.78 14.57
N ARG A 311 -9.84 -49.08 14.85
CA ARG A 311 -8.78 -48.08 14.97
C ARG A 311 -7.53 -48.45 14.18
N LEU A 312 -6.91 -47.43 13.61
CA LEU A 312 -5.59 -47.50 13.02
C LEU A 312 -4.64 -46.68 13.90
N GLN A 313 -3.62 -47.32 14.44
CA GLN A 313 -2.60 -46.68 15.26
C GLN A 313 -1.31 -46.53 14.46
N PHE A 314 -0.89 -45.28 14.25
CA PHE A 314 0.39 -44.91 13.67
C PHE A 314 1.33 -44.40 14.76
N ALA A 315 2.61 -44.21 14.43
CA ALA A 315 3.61 -43.73 15.37
C ALA A 315 3.32 -42.33 15.95
N ASP A 316 2.56 -41.50 15.22
CA ASP A 316 2.23 -40.12 15.59
C ASP A 316 0.77 -39.90 15.99
N VAL A 317 -0.16 -40.77 15.57
CA VAL A 317 -1.60 -40.58 15.82
C VAL A 317 -2.37 -41.90 15.76
N THR A 318 -3.44 -42.00 16.53
CA THR A 318 -4.48 -43.03 16.39
C THR A 318 -5.71 -42.41 15.74
N VAL A 319 -6.18 -43.00 14.66
CA VAL A 319 -7.38 -42.56 13.91
C VAL A 319 -8.40 -43.69 13.83
N PRO A 320 -9.71 -43.39 13.70
CA PRO A 320 -10.70 -44.41 13.40
C PRO A 320 -10.43 -45.08 12.04
N ALA A 321 -10.65 -46.39 11.96
CA ALA A 321 -10.53 -47.14 10.72
C ALA A 321 -11.76 -46.89 9.81
N PRO A 322 -11.57 -46.68 8.49
CA PRO A 322 -12.70 -46.47 7.58
C PRO A 322 -13.60 -47.70 7.46
N GLY A 323 -14.87 -47.61 7.84
CA GLY A 323 -15.91 -48.53 7.34
C GLY A 323 -15.91 -49.98 7.86
N ALA A 324 -15.19 -50.35 8.91
CA ALA A 324 -15.09 -51.74 9.35
C ALA A 324 -15.35 -51.94 10.86
N GLY A 325 -16.38 -51.30 11.41
CA GLY A 325 -16.75 -51.43 12.83
C GLY A 325 -18.11 -50.82 13.19
N GLY A 326 -19.11 -50.84 12.29
CA GLY A 326 -20.47 -50.37 12.62
C GLY A 326 -20.67 -48.85 12.86
N GLY A 327 -19.65 -48.00 12.74
CA GLY A 327 -19.77 -46.54 12.79
C GLY A 327 -20.18 -45.92 11.44
N VAL A 328 -21.39 -45.36 11.39
CA VAL A 328 -22.04 -44.62 10.27
C VAL A 328 -21.07 -44.09 9.19
N THR A 329 -21.13 -44.56 7.94
CA THR A 329 -20.23 -44.21 6.80
C THR A 329 -20.20 -42.74 6.36
N ARG A 330 -20.87 -41.89 7.13
CA ARG A 330 -21.36 -40.59 6.74
C ARG A 330 -21.68 -39.82 8.01
N THR A 331 -20.93 -38.77 8.28
CA THR A 331 -21.15 -37.90 9.44
C THR A 331 -21.63 -36.52 9.01
N LEU A 332 -22.32 -35.83 9.92
CA LEU A 332 -22.88 -34.51 9.68
C LEU A 332 -21.74 -33.48 9.76
N VAL A 333 -21.55 -32.67 8.72
CA VAL A 333 -20.55 -31.60 8.75
C VAL A 333 -20.92 -30.60 9.86
N PRO A 334 -20.07 -30.41 10.90
CA PRO A 334 -20.28 -29.43 11.95
C PRO A 334 -20.39 -28.01 11.39
N ASN A 335 -21.18 -27.16 12.06
CA ASN A 335 -21.17 -25.74 11.77
C ASN A 335 -19.96 -25.09 12.43
N VAL A 336 -19.00 -24.66 11.62
CA VAL A 336 -17.80 -23.94 12.06
C VAL A 336 -17.79 -22.47 11.67
N VAL A 337 -18.81 -21.99 10.95
CA VAL A 337 -18.94 -20.57 10.62
C VAL A 337 -19.07 -19.74 11.90
N GLY A 338 -18.26 -18.70 12.02
CA GLY A 338 -18.16 -17.84 13.21
C GLY A 338 -17.14 -18.29 14.25
N LEU A 339 -16.70 -19.56 14.22
CA LEU A 339 -15.61 -20.03 15.09
C LEU A 339 -14.26 -19.47 14.65
N THR A 340 -13.29 -19.43 15.56
CA THR A 340 -11.87 -19.18 15.21
C THR A 340 -11.33 -20.33 14.35
N GLN A 341 -10.35 -20.08 13.48
CA GLN A 341 -9.73 -21.15 12.68
C GLN A 341 -9.30 -22.37 13.50
N ALA A 342 -8.65 -22.18 14.66
CA ALA A 342 -8.21 -23.28 15.51
C ALA A 342 -9.41 -24.12 16.02
N ALA A 343 -10.43 -23.46 16.58
CA ALA A 343 -11.64 -24.16 17.03
C ALA A 343 -12.40 -24.85 15.89
N ALA A 344 -12.43 -24.25 14.70
CA ALA A 344 -13.02 -24.85 13.51
C ALA A 344 -12.27 -26.13 13.08
N THR A 345 -10.94 -26.07 13.03
CA THR A 345 -10.11 -27.25 12.74
C THR A 345 -10.32 -28.34 13.78
N THR A 346 -10.30 -28.02 15.08
CA THR A 346 -10.59 -29.01 16.13
C THR A 346 -11.98 -29.62 15.99
N ALA A 347 -13.02 -28.81 15.74
CA ALA A 347 -14.38 -29.31 15.58
C ALA A 347 -14.55 -30.22 14.35
N LEU A 348 -13.87 -29.90 13.23
CA LEU A 348 -13.89 -30.71 12.02
C LEU A 348 -13.07 -32.00 12.17
N THR A 349 -11.90 -31.93 12.79
CA THR A 349 -11.07 -33.11 13.07
C THR A 349 -11.74 -34.06 14.06
N ASN A 350 -12.39 -33.54 15.12
CA ASN A 350 -13.18 -34.36 16.05
C ASN A 350 -14.42 -34.99 15.40
N ALA A 351 -14.85 -34.47 14.24
CA ALA A 351 -15.92 -35.02 13.42
C ALA A 351 -15.36 -35.76 12.19
N ASP A 352 -14.08 -36.16 12.23
CA ASP A 352 -13.41 -36.99 11.21
C ASP A 352 -13.38 -36.37 9.80
N PHE A 353 -13.28 -35.03 9.72
CA PHE A 353 -13.07 -34.27 8.48
C PHE A 353 -11.65 -33.72 8.36
N VAL A 354 -11.16 -33.64 7.13
CA VAL A 354 -9.91 -32.94 6.79
C VAL A 354 -10.22 -31.46 6.58
N THR A 355 -9.46 -30.55 7.20
CA THR A 355 -9.69 -29.10 7.05
C THR A 355 -8.64 -28.49 6.13
N VAL A 356 -9.08 -27.71 5.14
CA VAL A 356 -8.20 -26.84 4.33
C VAL A 356 -8.67 -25.41 4.49
N ALA A 357 -7.75 -24.50 4.82
CA ALA A 357 -8.07 -23.10 5.07
C ALA A 357 -7.58 -22.19 3.94
N ALA A 358 -8.48 -21.35 3.43
CA ALA A 358 -8.16 -20.19 2.60
C ALA A 358 -8.45 -18.90 3.38
N SER A 359 -7.93 -17.76 2.92
CA SER A 359 -8.15 -16.45 3.55
C SER A 359 -8.80 -15.47 2.58
N ALA A 360 -9.77 -14.68 3.06
CA ALA A 360 -10.42 -13.62 2.28
C ALA A 360 -10.85 -12.44 3.17
N ASN A 361 -11.02 -11.26 2.58
CA ASN A 361 -11.55 -10.09 3.29
C ASN A 361 -13.08 -10.20 3.49
N SER A 362 -13.58 -9.69 4.61
CA SER A 362 -15.02 -9.63 4.90
C SER A 362 -15.37 -8.32 5.62
N PRO A 363 -16.43 -7.61 5.20
CA PRO A 363 -16.87 -6.38 5.85
C PRO A 363 -17.62 -6.62 7.17
N THR A 364 -17.97 -7.88 7.49
CA THR A 364 -18.86 -8.20 8.63
C THR A 364 -18.30 -9.26 9.58
N VAL A 365 -17.32 -10.07 9.15
CA VAL A 365 -16.78 -11.18 9.95
C VAL A 365 -15.48 -10.76 10.62
N ALA A 366 -15.33 -11.09 11.90
CA ALA A 366 -14.14 -10.77 12.69
C ALA A 366 -12.88 -11.45 12.14
N ILE A 367 -11.73 -10.79 12.31
CA ILE A 367 -10.42 -11.34 11.89
C ILE A 367 -10.17 -12.69 12.57
N GLY A 368 -9.75 -13.68 11.79
CA GLY A 368 -9.44 -15.03 12.28
C GLY A 368 -10.66 -15.94 12.48
N SER A 369 -11.88 -15.43 12.27
CA SER A 369 -13.10 -16.24 12.28
C SER A 369 -13.40 -16.81 10.89
N VAL A 370 -13.98 -18.01 10.86
CA VAL A 370 -14.45 -18.66 9.63
C VAL A 370 -15.67 -17.92 9.09
N MET A 371 -15.58 -17.42 7.86
CA MET A 371 -16.67 -16.71 7.18
C MET A 371 -17.55 -17.63 6.34
N SER A 372 -16.98 -18.72 5.82
CA SER A 372 -17.72 -19.73 5.08
C SER A 372 -17.03 -21.09 5.16
N GLN A 373 -17.80 -22.14 4.93
CA GLN A 373 -17.33 -23.52 4.83
C GLN A 373 -18.00 -24.23 3.65
N THR A 374 -17.28 -25.16 3.03
CA THR A 374 -17.79 -26.05 1.99
C THR A 374 -17.18 -27.44 2.16
N PRO A 375 -17.96 -28.53 2.28
CA PRO A 375 -19.43 -28.59 2.24
C PRO A 375 -20.14 -27.84 3.37
N ALA A 376 -21.41 -27.47 3.13
CA ALA A 376 -22.20 -26.70 4.08
C ALA A 376 -22.50 -27.51 5.37
N ALA A 377 -22.62 -26.80 6.49
CA ALA A 377 -22.98 -27.40 7.76
C ALA A 377 -24.31 -28.16 7.67
N GLY A 378 -24.43 -29.26 8.42
CA GLY A 378 -25.63 -30.10 8.37
C GLY A 378 -25.72 -31.03 7.16
N THR A 379 -24.82 -30.93 6.18
CA THR A 379 -24.74 -31.93 5.11
C THR A 379 -24.07 -33.19 5.62
N THR A 380 -24.60 -34.33 5.24
CA THR A 380 -23.96 -35.61 5.54
C THR A 380 -22.86 -35.85 4.51
N GLN A 381 -21.63 -36.10 4.94
CA GLN A 381 -20.49 -36.34 4.06
C GLN A 381 -19.74 -37.60 4.49
N PRO A 382 -19.07 -38.31 3.56
CA PRO A 382 -18.15 -39.39 3.92
C PRO A 382 -17.04 -38.90 4.85
N PHE A 383 -16.54 -39.78 5.70
CA PHE A 383 -15.35 -39.49 6.52
C PHE A 383 -14.13 -39.16 5.68
N GLY A 384 -13.22 -38.35 6.23
CA GLY A 384 -12.03 -37.86 5.54
C GLY A 384 -12.32 -36.84 4.44
N THR A 385 -13.59 -36.48 4.20
CA THR A 385 -13.94 -35.44 3.22
C THR A 385 -13.27 -34.12 3.60
N THR A 386 -12.66 -33.46 2.63
CA THR A 386 -12.09 -32.15 2.85
C THR A 386 -13.18 -31.09 2.99
N VAL A 387 -13.24 -30.44 4.15
CA VAL A 387 -14.02 -29.23 4.39
C VAL A 387 -13.11 -28.02 4.19
N ASN A 388 -13.35 -27.30 3.09
CA ASN A 388 -12.69 -26.03 2.80
C ASN A 388 -13.34 -24.93 3.64
N ILE A 389 -12.56 -24.29 4.51
CA ILE A 389 -12.98 -23.11 5.27
C ILE A 389 -12.34 -21.86 4.69
N VAL A 390 -13.08 -20.76 4.68
CA VAL A 390 -12.54 -19.43 4.39
C VAL A 390 -12.47 -18.66 5.69
N VAL A 391 -11.28 -18.21 6.06
CA VAL A 391 -11.01 -17.43 7.28
C VAL A 391 -10.95 -15.95 6.91
N SER A 392 -11.58 -15.12 7.74
CA SER A 392 -11.61 -13.69 7.48
C SER A 392 -10.29 -13.01 7.84
N LEU A 393 -9.77 -12.21 6.92
CA LEU A 393 -8.71 -11.24 7.17
C LEU A 393 -9.26 -9.91 7.75
N GLY A 394 -10.57 -9.77 7.87
CA GLY A 394 -11.26 -8.54 8.26
C GLY A 394 -11.63 -7.63 7.08
N ALA A 395 -12.11 -6.43 7.41
CA ALA A 395 -12.52 -5.40 6.46
C ALA A 395 -11.31 -4.76 5.79
N LEU A 396 -11.30 -4.74 4.46
CA LEU A 396 -10.25 -4.13 3.66
C LEU A 396 -10.47 -2.62 3.58
N VAL A 397 -9.47 -1.83 3.98
CA VAL A 397 -9.56 -0.37 3.95
C VAL A 397 -9.48 0.13 2.51
N PRO A 398 -10.55 0.78 1.97
CA PRO A 398 -10.53 1.33 0.62
C PRO A 398 -9.65 2.58 0.54
N ASN A 399 -9.19 2.91 -0.67
CA ASN A 399 -8.53 4.20 -0.91
C ASN A 399 -9.58 5.31 -1.06
N VAL A 400 -9.60 6.24 -0.12
CA VAL A 400 -10.48 7.42 -0.12
C VAL A 400 -9.73 8.74 -0.30
N VAL A 401 -8.39 8.68 -0.42
CA VAL A 401 -7.55 9.86 -0.68
C VAL A 401 -7.88 10.43 -2.05
N GLY A 402 -8.02 11.77 -2.12
CA GLY A 402 -8.42 12.49 -3.33
C GLY A 402 -9.94 12.63 -3.52
N GLY A 403 -10.74 11.86 -2.78
CA GLY A 403 -12.21 12.00 -2.74
C GLY A 403 -12.69 13.12 -1.82
N THR A 404 -14.00 13.40 -1.85
CA THR A 404 -14.65 14.27 -0.85
C THR A 404 -14.86 13.51 0.45
N GLN A 405 -14.93 14.21 1.59
CA GLN A 405 -15.25 13.58 2.88
C GLN A 405 -16.57 12.77 2.83
N ALA A 406 -17.58 13.27 2.10
CA ALA A 406 -18.84 12.55 1.92
C ALA A 406 -18.67 11.24 1.15
N ALA A 407 -17.93 11.25 0.04
CA ALA A 407 -17.64 10.05 -0.74
C ALA A 407 -16.79 9.05 0.06
N ALA A 408 -15.82 9.54 0.83
CA ALA A 408 -15.01 8.74 1.75
C ALA A 408 -15.88 8.04 2.80
N THR A 409 -16.84 8.77 3.38
CA THR A 409 -17.80 8.22 4.36
C THR A 409 -18.60 7.07 3.76
N THR A 410 -19.14 7.25 2.55
CA THR A 410 -19.89 6.20 1.84
C THR A 410 -19.02 4.98 1.56
N ALA A 411 -17.80 5.17 1.06
CA ALA A 411 -16.88 4.08 0.73
C ALA A 411 -16.44 3.28 1.97
N LEU A 412 -16.13 3.96 3.07
CA LEU A 412 -15.78 3.32 4.34
C LEU A 412 -16.96 2.51 4.90
N THR A 413 -18.16 3.10 4.90
CA THR A 413 -19.37 2.41 5.38
C THR A 413 -19.68 1.16 4.56
N ALA A 414 -19.55 1.23 3.22
CA ALA A 414 -19.73 0.09 2.34
C ALA A 414 -18.70 -1.03 2.56
N ALA A 415 -17.49 -0.67 2.99
CA ALA A 415 -16.43 -1.63 3.35
C ALA A 415 -16.58 -2.22 4.77
N GLY A 416 -17.64 -1.86 5.51
CA GLY A 416 -17.85 -2.31 6.89
C GLY A 416 -16.96 -1.57 7.91
N LEU A 417 -16.48 -0.37 7.57
CA LEU A 417 -15.64 0.48 8.42
C LEU A 417 -16.41 1.74 8.84
N THR A 418 -15.91 2.44 9.85
CA THR A 418 -16.49 3.72 10.30
C THR A 418 -15.56 4.88 10.01
N VAL A 419 -16.09 6.10 9.95
CA VAL A 419 -15.26 7.30 9.92
C VAL A 419 -14.74 7.56 11.33
N GLY A 420 -13.42 7.57 11.47
CA GLY A 420 -12.73 7.88 12.72
C GLY A 420 -12.60 9.39 12.95
N ALA A 421 -11.52 9.80 13.62
CA ALA A 421 -11.24 11.22 13.83
C ALA A 421 -11.01 11.95 12.49
N VAL A 422 -11.72 13.06 12.29
CA VAL A 422 -11.51 13.95 11.14
C VAL A 422 -10.72 15.17 11.61
N THR A 423 -9.52 15.33 11.08
CA THR A 423 -8.69 16.52 11.29
C THR A 423 -8.63 17.35 10.00
N SER A 424 -8.33 18.64 10.12
CA SER A 424 -8.30 19.52 8.95
C SER A 424 -7.04 20.37 8.93
N VAL A 425 -6.43 20.50 7.75
CA VAL A 425 -5.19 21.27 7.55
C VAL A 425 -5.24 22.03 6.22
N ASN A 426 -4.51 23.13 6.11
CA ASN A 426 -4.33 23.79 4.83
C ASN A 426 -3.49 22.93 3.88
N ASN A 427 -3.97 22.74 2.65
CA ASN A 427 -3.32 21.93 1.62
C ASN A 427 -3.67 22.50 0.23
N ALA A 428 -2.88 22.19 -0.80
CA ALA A 428 -3.15 22.63 -2.16
C ALA A 428 -4.46 22.07 -2.74
N ALA A 429 -4.91 20.90 -2.27
CA ALA A 429 -6.18 20.30 -2.66
C ALA A 429 -7.39 21.18 -2.27
N ALA A 430 -8.50 21.07 -3.01
CA ALA A 430 -9.72 21.81 -2.73
C ALA A 430 -10.25 21.55 -1.30
N ALA A 431 -10.90 22.55 -0.72
CA ALA A 431 -11.49 22.41 0.61
C ALA A 431 -12.51 21.26 0.64
N GLY A 432 -12.43 20.38 1.64
CA GLY A 432 -13.27 19.20 1.75
C GLY A 432 -12.72 17.92 1.10
N THR A 433 -11.56 18.00 0.42
CA THR A 433 -10.86 16.83 -0.13
C THR A 433 -10.07 16.09 0.95
N VAL A 434 -10.17 14.77 0.99
CA VAL A 434 -9.35 13.91 1.87
C VAL A 434 -7.92 13.86 1.32
N ILE A 435 -6.95 14.27 2.14
CA ILE A 435 -5.52 14.30 1.76
C ILE A 435 -4.72 13.14 2.36
N SER A 436 -5.19 12.56 3.46
CA SER A 436 -4.62 11.34 4.04
C SER A 436 -5.67 10.57 4.83
N GLN A 437 -5.43 9.28 4.97
CA GLN A 437 -6.24 8.35 5.75
C GLN A 437 -5.34 7.47 6.62
N SER A 438 -5.84 7.06 7.78
CA SER A 438 -5.20 6.06 8.63
C SER A 438 -6.27 5.18 9.30
N PRO A 439 -6.20 3.84 9.19
CA PRO A 439 -5.16 3.04 8.51
C PRO A 439 -5.08 3.26 6.99
N ALA A 440 -3.93 2.90 6.41
CA ALA A 440 -3.66 3.11 4.98
C ALA A 440 -4.53 2.18 4.10
N ALA A 441 -4.78 2.61 2.86
CA ALA A 441 -5.52 1.80 1.89
C ALA A 441 -4.85 0.42 1.68
N GLY A 442 -5.67 -0.63 1.54
CA GLY A 442 -5.21 -2.01 1.42
C GLY A 442 -4.89 -2.70 2.76
N THR A 443 -4.88 -1.96 3.88
CA THR A 443 -4.75 -2.57 5.21
C THR A 443 -6.02 -3.35 5.54
N SER A 444 -5.87 -4.55 6.10
CA SER A 444 -7.01 -5.31 6.64
C SER A 444 -7.17 -5.01 8.14
N THR A 445 -8.40 -4.70 8.57
CA THR A 445 -8.71 -4.28 9.94
C THR A 445 -9.98 -4.94 10.43
N ALA A 446 -10.23 -4.89 11.74
CA ALA A 446 -11.49 -5.44 12.28
C ALA A 446 -12.68 -4.65 11.70
N PRO A 447 -13.77 -5.32 11.27
CA PRO A 447 -15.01 -4.62 10.95
C PRO A 447 -15.42 -3.62 12.04
N GLY A 448 -15.92 -2.47 11.61
CA GLY A 448 -16.28 -1.35 12.48
C GLY A 448 -15.12 -0.42 12.87
N THR A 449 -13.87 -0.77 12.54
CA THR A 449 -12.70 0.09 12.82
C THR A 449 -12.87 1.47 12.21
N GLY A 450 -12.55 2.51 13.00
CA GLY A 450 -12.58 3.89 12.56
C GLY A 450 -11.36 4.26 11.72
N VAL A 451 -11.58 4.74 10.50
CA VAL A 451 -10.52 5.29 9.64
C VAL A 451 -10.45 6.80 9.85
N ALA A 452 -9.37 7.27 10.46
CA ALA A 452 -9.10 8.69 10.65
C ALA A 452 -8.77 9.35 9.30
N LEU A 453 -9.32 10.54 9.07
CA LEU A 453 -9.16 11.30 7.84
C LEU A 453 -8.52 12.65 8.13
N THR A 454 -7.60 13.07 7.27
CA THR A 454 -7.18 14.47 7.21
C THR A 454 -7.80 15.10 5.98
N VAL A 455 -8.52 16.20 6.18
CA VAL A 455 -9.28 16.91 5.13
C VAL A 455 -8.64 18.27 4.86
N SER A 456 -8.55 18.65 3.59
CA SER A 456 -8.02 19.95 3.19
C SER A 456 -8.98 21.07 3.58
N LEU A 457 -8.43 22.15 4.16
CA LEU A 457 -9.08 23.46 4.32
C LEU A 457 -8.91 24.36 3.08
N GLY A 458 -8.26 23.85 2.02
CA GLY A 458 -7.77 24.65 0.91
C GLY A 458 -6.40 25.30 1.19
N PRO A 459 -5.79 25.95 0.18
CA PRO A 459 -4.48 26.58 0.31
C PRO A 459 -4.46 27.59 1.46
N ALA A 460 -3.35 27.68 2.20
CA ALA A 460 -3.19 28.67 3.26
C ALA A 460 -3.26 30.09 2.67
N LEU A 461 -4.23 30.88 3.13
CA LEU A 461 -4.40 32.26 2.65
C LEU A 461 -3.25 33.15 3.13
N ARG A 462 -2.96 34.20 2.35
CA ARG A 462 -1.96 35.24 2.64
C ARG A 462 -2.68 36.56 2.91
N ALA A 463 -2.23 37.29 3.93
CA ALA A 463 -2.71 38.63 4.19
C ALA A 463 -2.05 39.61 3.23
N VAL A 464 -2.84 40.49 2.60
CA VAL A 464 -2.31 41.58 1.79
C VAL A 464 -1.54 42.56 2.70
N PRO A 465 -0.26 42.85 2.43
CA PRO A 465 0.53 43.75 3.25
C PRO A 465 0.06 45.21 3.14
N SER A 466 0.32 46.00 4.17
CA SER A 466 0.09 47.45 4.11
C SER A 466 1.15 48.13 3.24
N VAL A 467 0.74 48.63 2.08
CA VAL A 467 1.64 49.26 1.09
C VAL A 467 1.38 50.75 0.87
N VAL A 468 0.33 51.31 1.46
CA VAL A 468 -0.02 52.74 1.33
C VAL A 468 1.10 53.60 1.93
N GLY A 469 1.48 54.66 1.22
CA GLY A 469 2.55 55.58 1.60
C GLY A 469 3.97 55.10 1.25
N LEU A 470 4.15 53.83 0.86
CA LEU A 470 5.44 53.33 0.37
C LEU A 470 5.69 53.77 -1.07
N THR A 471 6.96 53.80 -1.48
CA THR A 471 7.32 53.93 -2.89
C THR A 471 6.84 52.72 -3.68
N GLN A 472 6.57 52.87 -4.98
CA GLN A 472 6.16 51.74 -5.83
C GLN A 472 7.13 50.54 -5.74
N ALA A 473 8.44 50.80 -5.68
CA ALA A 473 9.46 49.75 -5.56
C ALA A 473 9.33 48.99 -4.22
N ALA A 474 9.20 49.71 -3.10
CA ALA A 474 9.06 49.10 -1.78
C ALA A 474 7.73 48.34 -1.64
N ALA A 475 6.64 48.88 -2.20
CA ALA A 475 5.35 48.19 -2.25
C ALA A 475 5.43 46.88 -3.04
N THR A 476 6.14 46.87 -4.17
CA THR A 476 6.35 45.66 -4.98
C THR A 476 7.09 44.58 -4.18
N THR A 477 8.17 44.95 -3.49
CA THR A 477 8.93 44.02 -2.64
C THR A 477 8.06 43.47 -1.50
N ALA A 478 7.26 44.30 -0.84
CA ALA A 478 6.39 43.88 0.25
C ALA A 478 5.33 42.86 -0.23
N ILE A 479 4.71 43.11 -1.38
CA ILE A 479 3.71 42.21 -2.00
C ILE A 479 4.36 40.86 -2.36
N GLN A 480 5.53 40.89 -3.01
CA GLN A 480 6.25 39.66 -3.38
C GLN A 480 6.72 38.86 -2.17
N THR A 481 7.20 39.54 -1.12
CA THR A 481 7.62 38.90 0.15
C THR A 481 6.45 38.22 0.85
N ALA A 482 5.23 38.78 0.74
CA ALA A 482 4.01 38.16 1.25
C ALA A 482 3.54 36.94 0.43
N GLY A 483 4.26 36.56 -0.63
CA GLY A 483 3.88 35.46 -1.52
C GLY A 483 2.72 35.81 -2.47
N LEU A 484 2.56 37.09 -2.79
CA LEU A 484 1.56 37.64 -3.71
C LEU A 484 2.25 38.21 -4.96
N THR A 485 1.48 38.54 -5.99
CA THR A 485 2.01 39.13 -7.23
C THR A 485 1.59 40.58 -7.38
N LEU A 486 2.42 41.40 -8.02
CA LEU A 486 2.06 42.78 -8.34
C LEU A 486 1.02 42.77 -9.48
N GLY A 487 -0.12 43.39 -9.23
CA GLY A 487 -1.18 43.58 -10.21
C GLY A 487 -1.01 44.85 -11.04
N ALA A 488 -2.11 45.42 -11.51
CA ALA A 488 -2.11 46.66 -12.27
C ALA A 488 -1.56 47.84 -11.43
N VAL A 489 -0.73 48.68 -12.05
CA VAL A 489 -0.23 49.94 -11.47
C VAL A 489 -0.86 51.09 -12.24
N THR A 490 -1.68 51.89 -11.56
CA THR A 490 -2.30 53.10 -12.13
C THR A 490 -1.82 54.35 -11.40
N GLN A 491 -2.00 55.53 -12.01
CA GLN A 491 -1.61 56.80 -11.39
C GLN A 491 -2.82 57.68 -11.10
N ALA A 492 -2.78 58.44 -10.00
CA ALA A 492 -3.77 59.45 -9.65
C ALA A 492 -3.12 60.64 -8.96
N ALA A 493 -3.68 61.85 -9.11
CA ALA A 493 -3.21 63.01 -8.37
C ALA A 493 -3.57 62.88 -6.88
N SER A 494 -2.68 63.34 -6.00
CA SER A 494 -2.92 63.38 -4.56
C SER A 494 -2.24 64.59 -3.94
N ALA A 495 -3.01 65.35 -3.16
CA ALA A 495 -2.50 66.50 -2.42
C ALA A 495 -1.76 66.10 -1.13
N THR A 496 -1.93 64.87 -0.65
CA THR A 496 -1.42 64.42 0.66
C THR A 496 -0.36 63.33 0.56
N ILE A 497 -0.31 62.60 -0.56
CA ILE A 497 0.66 61.53 -0.80
C ILE A 497 1.69 62.04 -1.81
N ALA A 498 2.96 62.06 -1.39
CA ALA A 498 4.07 62.47 -2.24
C ALA A 498 4.08 61.70 -3.57
N ARG A 499 4.45 62.40 -4.66
CA ARG A 499 4.58 61.80 -5.99
C ARG A 499 5.47 60.54 -5.92
N GLY A 500 5.02 59.45 -6.53
CA GLY A 500 5.73 58.17 -6.58
C GLY A 500 5.38 57.18 -5.45
N ASN A 501 4.57 57.60 -4.46
CA ASN A 501 4.12 56.73 -3.37
C ASN A 501 2.70 56.19 -3.62
N VAL A 502 2.41 55.02 -3.05
CA VAL A 502 1.13 54.33 -3.21
C VAL A 502 0.02 55.04 -2.43
N ILE A 503 -1.07 55.35 -3.12
CA ILE A 503 -2.32 55.92 -2.58
C ILE A 503 -3.20 54.81 -1.99
N SER A 504 -3.36 53.70 -2.72
CA SER A 504 -4.25 52.60 -2.32
C SER A 504 -3.84 51.28 -2.96
N SER A 505 -4.31 50.17 -2.39
CA SER A 505 -4.16 48.84 -2.95
C SER A 505 -5.50 48.10 -3.03
N THR A 506 -5.63 47.21 -4.01
CA THR A 506 -6.79 46.32 -4.17
C THR A 506 -6.30 44.90 -4.46
N PRO A 507 -6.63 43.89 -3.62
CA PRO A 507 -7.42 44.00 -2.38
C PRO A 507 -6.76 44.88 -1.30
N ALA A 508 -7.56 45.35 -0.36
CA ALA A 508 -7.08 46.23 0.72
C ALA A 508 -6.16 45.46 1.69
N ALA A 509 -5.30 46.21 2.39
CA ALA A 509 -4.42 45.64 3.40
C ALA A 509 -5.21 44.83 4.45
N GLY A 510 -4.68 43.67 4.84
CA GLY A 510 -5.32 42.74 5.77
C GLY A 510 -6.32 41.77 5.14
N ALA A 511 -6.71 41.95 3.87
CA ALA A 511 -7.54 40.97 3.17
C ALA A 511 -6.80 39.62 3.04
N LEU A 512 -7.50 38.51 3.30
CA LEU A 512 -6.97 37.16 3.15
C LEU A 512 -7.25 36.66 1.73
N VAL A 513 -6.19 36.40 0.97
CA VAL A 513 -6.28 35.96 -0.44
C VAL A 513 -5.44 34.70 -0.68
N PRO A 514 -5.75 33.91 -1.71
CA PRO A 514 -4.92 32.78 -2.08
C PRO A 514 -3.47 33.21 -2.42
N PRO A 515 -2.46 32.35 -2.17
CA PRO A 515 -1.09 32.61 -2.60
C PRO A 515 -1.01 32.91 -4.11
N GLY A 516 -0.15 33.85 -4.50
CA GLY A 516 0.02 34.28 -5.89
C GLY A 516 -1.03 35.26 -6.41
N SER A 517 -2.07 35.58 -5.63
CA SER A 517 -3.09 36.57 -6.02
C SER A 517 -2.46 37.93 -6.34
N ALA A 518 -3.00 38.62 -7.34
CA ALA A 518 -2.53 39.92 -7.77
C ALA A 518 -3.05 41.04 -6.85
N VAL A 519 -2.16 41.94 -6.42
CA VAL A 519 -2.49 43.16 -5.68
C VAL A 519 -2.22 44.37 -6.58
N ALA A 520 -3.28 45.02 -7.05
CA ALA A 520 -3.20 46.25 -7.82
C ALA A 520 -2.91 47.44 -6.89
N ILE A 521 -2.17 48.43 -7.38
CA ILE A 521 -1.82 49.65 -6.63
C ILE A 521 -2.09 50.90 -7.45
N VAL A 522 -2.48 51.97 -6.76
CA VAL A 522 -2.61 53.32 -7.33
C VAL A 522 -1.46 54.16 -6.79
N VAL A 523 -0.67 54.81 -7.65
CA VAL A 523 0.52 55.61 -7.30
C VAL A 523 0.23 57.09 -7.50
N SER A 524 0.73 57.93 -6.60
CA SER A 524 0.55 59.39 -6.68
C SER A 524 1.35 60.01 -7.82
N SER A 525 0.71 60.83 -8.65
CA SER A 525 1.35 61.70 -9.64
C SER A 525 1.70 63.10 -9.08
N GLY A 526 1.49 63.34 -7.78
CA GLY A 526 1.70 64.63 -7.11
C GLY A 526 0.43 65.49 -7.01
N ALA A 527 0.59 66.72 -6.51
CA ALA A 527 -0.52 67.66 -6.35
C ALA A 527 -1.09 68.12 -7.71
N PRO A 528 -2.38 68.45 -7.80
CA PRO A 528 -2.99 69.02 -9.01
C PRO A 528 -2.30 70.34 -9.41
N GLN A 529 -1.90 70.48 -10.68
CA GLN A 529 -1.21 71.66 -11.21
C GLN A 529 -2.15 72.58 -12.01
N PRO A 530 -1.95 73.92 -12.00
CA PRO A 530 -2.71 74.84 -12.83
C PRO A 530 -2.60 74.52 -14.34
N ALA A 531 -3.71 74.66 -15.06
CA ALA A 531 -3.76 74.35 -16.48
C ALA A 531 -2.80 75.25 -17.28
N GLY A 532 -1.97 74.64 -18.13
CA GLY A 532 -1.05 75.34 -19.03
C GLY A 532 0.28 75.77 -18.41
N LEU A 533 0.55 75.46 -17.14
CA LEU A 533 1.84 75.72 -16.49
C LEU A 533 2.91 74.80 -17.09
N VAL A 534 3.98 75.38 -17.64
CA VAL A 534 5.05 74.65 -18.34
C VAL A 534 6.43 74.83 -17.71
N LEU A 535 6.63 75.82 -16.83
CA LEU A 535 7.83 75.99 -16.02
C LEU A 535 7.45 76.69 -14.73
N ALA A 536 7.92 76.18 -13.59
CA ALA A 536 7.67 76.75 -12.27
C ALA A 536 8.92 76.62 -11.39
N LEU A 537 9.59 77.74 -11.13
CA LEU A 537 10.84 77.78 -10.36
C LEU A 537 10.64 78.64 -9.11
N ALA A 538 10.52 77.97 -7.96
CA ALA A 538 10.38 78.59 -6.64
C ALA A 538 11.71 79.11 -6.09
N PHE A 539 12.81 78.46 -6.47
CA PHE A 539 14.15 78.69 -5.89
C PHE A 539 14.26 78.40 -4.38
N ASP A 540 13.37 77.56 -3.85
CA ASP A 540 13.33 77.18 -2.42
C ASP A 540 14.32 76.08 -2.00
N GLU A 541 15.06 75.50 -2.94
CA GLU A 541 16.00 74.43 -2.64
C GLU A 541 17.03 74.88 -1.59
N ALA A 542 17.37 73.97 -0.68
CA ALA A 542 18.24 74.30 0.45
C ALA A 542 19.67 74.69 0.04
N ALA A 543 20.19 74.11 -1.05
CA ALA A 543 21.53 74.36 -1.60
C ALA A 543 21.66 73.80 -3.03
N GLY A 544 22.78 74.07 -3.68
CA GLY A 544 23.17 73.48 -4.97
C GLY A 544 22.90 74.38 -6.17
N THR A 545 23.41 73.96 -7.33
CA THR A 545 23.37 74.70 -8.59
C THR A 545 22.16 74.33 -9.46
N THR A 546 21.17 73.61 -8.92
CA THR A 546 19.96 73.21 -9.65
C THR A 546 18.77 74.01 -9.13
N ALA A 547 18.08 74.71 -10.02
CA ALA A 547 16.74 75.24 -9.80
C ALA A 547 15.73 74.18 -10.27
N ILE A 548 14.93 73.63 -9.37
CA ILE A 548 14.02 72.52 -9.68
C ILE A 548 12.74 73.08 -10.27
N ASP A 549 12.37 72.55 -11.44
CA ASP A 549 11.07 72.82 -12.05
C ASP A 549 9.99 71.97 -11.38
N SER A 550 9.04 72.65 -10.73
CA SER A 550 7.90 72.02 -10.04
C SER A 550 6.71 71.75 -10.98
N SER A 551 6.81 72.13 -12.25
CA SER A 551 5.78 71.82 -13.24
C SER A 551 5.76 70.33 -13.62
N THR A 552 4.75 69.92 -14.38
CA THR A 552 4.70 68.56 -14.95
C THR A 552 5.79 68.30 -16.00
N THR A 553 6.51 69.33 -16.46
CA THR A 553 7.53 69.18 -17.51
C THR A 553 8.91 68.80 -16.98
N LEU A 554 9.17 69.05 -15.68
CA LEU A 554 10.40 68.68 -14.96
C LEU A 554 11.70 69.17 -15.63
N ARG A 555 11.67 70.40 -16.16
CA ARG A 555 12.80 71.05 -16.83
C ARG A 555 13.64 71.88 -15.85
N ASN A 556 14.45 71.21 -15.05
CA ASN A 556 15.31 71.88 -14.08
C ASN A 556 16.30 72.87 -14.74
N GLY A 557 16.52 74.01 -14.09
CA GLY A 557 17.53 75.00 -14.45
C GLY A 557 18.88 74.74 -13.80
N THR A 558 19.95 75.14 -14.47
CA THR A 558 21.32 75.16 -13.92
C THR A 558 21.71 76.61 -13.59
N ILE A 559 22.01 76.86 -12.33
CA ILE A 559 22.41 78.15 -11.78
C ILE A 559 23.90 78.37 -12.03
N LEU A 560 24.25 79.54 -12.56
CA LEU A 560 25.61 80.04 -12.74
C LEU A 560 25.75 81.35 -11.96
N GLY A 561 26.67 81.38 -11.00
CA GLY A 561 27.05 82.58 -10.22
C GLY A 561 26.02 83.05 -9.16
N ALA A 562 24.73 83.09 -9.52
CA ALA A 562 23.67 83.56 -8.63
C ALA A 562 23.57 82.75 -7.33
N VAL A 563 23.32 83.44 -6.22
CA VAL A 563 23.27 82.85 -4.87
C VAL A 563 21.87 82.88 -4.28
N ARG A 564 21.53 81.87 -3.46
CA ARG A 564 20.23 81.79 -2.79
C ARG A 564 20.19 82.65 -1.54
N VAL A 565 19.18 83.50 -1.43
CA VAL A 565 18.94 84.39 -0.28
C VAL A 565 17.48 84.32 0.14
N ALA A 566 17.10 85.01 1.22
CA ALA A 566 15.70 85.13 1.61
C ALA A 566 14.89 85.83 0.51
N GLY A 567 13.81 85.17 0.06
CA GLY A 567 12.99 85.62 -1.06
C GLY A 567 11.75 86.41 -0.65
N LYS A 568 10.88 86.63 -1.63
CA LYS A 568 9.51 87.09 -1.41
C LYS A 568 8.67 86.00 -0.74
N ILE A 569 8.83 84.76 -1.20
CA ILE A 569 8.26 83.55 -0.61
C ILE A 569 9.41 82.57 -0.45
N GLY A 570 9.73 82.16 0.78
CA GLY A 570 10.86 81.25 1.02
C GLY A 570 12.20 81.84 0.61
N ARG A 571 12.82 81.35 -0.47
CA ARG A 571 14.13 81.77 -0.99
C ARG A 571 14.06 82.29 -2.42
N ALA A 572 14.89 83.28 -2.73
CA ALA A 572 15.07 83.84 -4.07
C ALA A 572 16.51 83.63 -4.56
N LEU A 573 16.75 83.86 -5.86
CA LEU A 573 18.10 84.00 -6.40
C LEU A 573 18.52 85.46 -6.48
N GLN A 574 19.73 85.75 -6.00
CA GLN A 574 20.40 87.04 -6.10
C GLN A 574 21.36 87.03 -7.28
N PHE A 575 21.22 88.04 -8.15
CA PHE A 575 22.04 88.27 -9.34
C PHE A 575 22.85 89.56 -9.16
N ASP A 576 24.12 89.52 -9.53
CA ASP A 576 25.09 90.59 -9.28
C ASP A 576 25.15 91.68 -10.36
N GLY A 577 24.56 91.42 -11.54
CA GLY A 577 24.57 92.30 -12.70
C GLY A 577 25.82 92.18 -13.59
N ILE A 578 26.63 91.13 -13.44
CA ILE A 578 27.89 90.94 -14.19
C ILE A 578 27.88 89.67 -15.04
N ASP A 579 27.68 88.49 -14.45
CA ASP A 579 27.75 87.20 -15.17
C ASP A 579 26.77 86.12 -14.66
N ASP A 580 25.88 86.49 -13.74
CA ASP A 580 24.91 85.58 -13.13
C ASP A 580 23.71 85.25 -14.05
N TRP A 581 23.38 83.95 -14.21
CA TRP A 581 22.08 83.53 -14.78
C TRP A 581 21.66 82.11 -14.37
N VAL A 582 20.41 81.75 -14.65
CA VAL A 582 19.95 80.35 -14.68
C VAL A 582 19.69 79.89 -16.11
N THR A 583 20.13 78.68 -16.44
CA THR A 583 19.92 78.05 -17.75
C THR A 583 18.94 76.91 -17.63
N VAL A 584 17.73 77.04 -18.16
CA VAL A 584 16.83 75.90 -18.39
C VAL A 584 17.06 75.42 -19.80
N ALA A 585 17.68 74.23 -19.92
CA ALA A 585 18.01 73.65 -21.20
C ALA A 585 16.72 73.31 -21.98
N ASP A 586 16.66 73.77 -23.22
CA ASP A 586 15.60 73.42 -24.16
C ASP A 586 16.23 72.92 -25.47
N ILE A 587 15.68 71.85 -26.04
CA ILE A 587 16.25 71.16 -27.22
C ILE A 587 15.42 71.53 -28.44
N ALA A 588 16.08 71.84 -29.56
CA ALA A 588 15.48 72.26 -30.84
C ALA A 588 14.66 71.18 -31.57
N THR A 589 14.05 70.22 -30.88
CA THR A 589 13.11 69.26 -31.47
C THR A 589 11.68 69.77 -31.34
N THR A 590 10.81 69.34 -32.26
CA THR A 590 9.48 69.90 -32.51
C THR A 590 8.45 69.71 -31.38
N THR A 591 8.85 69.23 -30.20
CA THR A 591 7.96 68.92 -29.05
C THR A 591 8.50 69.42 -27.70
N SER A 592 8.91 70.70 -27.65
CA SER A 592 9.20 71.36 -26.36
C SER A 592 7.95 72.04 -25.77
N PRO A 593 7.64 71.84 -24.46
CA PRO A 593 6.58 72.59 -23.78
C PRO A 593 6.91 74.08 -23.58
N LEU A 594 8.18 74.47 -23.77
CA LEU A 594 8.65 75.85 -23.69
C LEU A 594 8.60 76.57 -25.06
N LYS A 595 8.25 75.84 -26.13
CA LYS A 595 7.94 76.38 -27.46
C LYS A 595 6.49 76.88 -27.48
N LEU A 596 6.30 78.08 -26.95
CA LEU A 596 5.01 78.76 -26.94
C LEU A 596 4.68 79.27 -28.34
N THR A 597 3.44 79.13 -28.79
CA THR A 597 3.04 79.45 -30.17
C THR A 597 1.82 80.38 -30.24
N THR A 598 0.73 80.01 -29.57
CA THR A 598 -0.57 80.71 -29.65
C THR A 598 -0.91 81.52 -28.42
N GLY A 599 -0.20 81.30 -27.30
CA GLY A 599 -0.38 82.08 -26.09
C GLY A 599 0.76 81.88 -25.10
N MET A 600 0.90 82.85 -24.19
CA MET A 600 1.96 82.86 -23.20
C MET A 600 1.57 83.70 -21.98
N THR A 601 2.05 83.27 -20.81
CA THR A 601 2.28 84.17 -19.67
C THR A 601 3.68 83.92 -19.12
N VAL A 602 4.44 84.98 -18.88
CA VAL A 602 5.71 84.93 -18.13
C VAL A 602 5.57 85.89 -16.97
N GLU A 603 5.85 85.40 -15.78
CA GLU A 603 5.75 86.20 -14.57
C GLU A 603 6.78 85.80 -13.51
N ALA A 604 7.13 86.77 -12.67
CA ALA A 604 8.04 86.58 -11.55
C ALA A 604 7.89 87.73 -10.54
N TRP A 605 8.27 87.46 -9.29
CA TRP A 605 8.59 88.50 -8.32
C TRP A 605 10.02 88.99 -8.55
N VAL A 606 10.22 90.30 -8.59
CA VAL A 606 11.55 90.90 -8.75
C VAL A 606 11.81 92.01 -7.75
N ASN A 607 13.07 92.15 -7.34
CA ASN A 607 13.53 93.20 -6.45
C ASN A 607 14.86 93.78 -6.96
N PRO A 608 14.83 94.79 -7.84
CA PRO A 608 16.04 95.37 -8.43
C PRO A 608 16.81 96.21 -7.42
N ILE A 609 18.15 96.11 -7.42
CA ILE A 609 19.04 96.95 -6.62
C ILE A 609 19.57 98.14 -7.45
N ASN A 610 19.68 97.96 -8.76
CA ASN A 610 20.05 98.99 -9.72
C ASN A 610 19.13 98.89 -10.95
N MET A 611 19.02 99.96 -11.74
CA MET A 611 18.45 99.93 -13.10
C MET A 611 19.23 100.90 -13.99
N SER A 612 20.26 100.41 -14.68
CA SER A 612 21.17 101.26 -15.48
C SER A 612 21.27 100.88 -16.96
N GLY A 613 20.69 99.75 -17.37
CA GLY A 613 20.76 99.25 -18.75
C GLY A 613 19.78 98.10 -18.97
N TRP A 614 19.93 97.36 -20.06
CA TRP A 614 19.10 96.17 -20.31
C TRP A 614 19.26 95.16 -19.17
N GLU A 615 18.17 94.84 -18.49
CA GLU A 615 18.18 93.99 -17.29
C GLU A 615 17.16 92.86 -17.42
N THR A 616 17.66 91.67 -17.76
CA THR A 616 16.85 90.49 -18.09
C THR A 616 16.32 89.78 -16.85
N ILE A 617 14.99 89.64 -16.74
CA ILE A 617 14.38 88.76 -15.74
C ILE A 617 14.30 87.35 -16.31
N LEU A 618 13.69 87.21 -17.49
CA LEU A 618 13.65 85.96 -18.25
C LEU A 618 13.74 86.25 -19.74
N MET A 619 14.51 85.46 -20.47
CA MET A 619 14.55 85.49 -21.93
C MET A 619 14.54 84.06 -22.49
N LYS A 620 13.63 83.79 -23.43
CA LYS A 620 13.72 82.62 -24.30
C LYS A 620 14.55 82.97 -25.51
N GLU A 621 15.74 82.42 -25.57
CA GLU A 621 16.70 82.68 -26.64
C GLU A 621 16.28 82.00 -27.95
N ARG A 622 16.68 82.62 -29.07
CA ARG A 622 16.54 82.12 -30.43
C ARG A 622 17.83 82.40 -31.20
N GLY A 623 18.04 81.71 -32.31
CA GLY A 623 19.13 81.99 -33.25
C GLY A 623 20.40 81.22 -32.93
N ILE A 624 21.54 81.73 -33.37
CA ILE A 624 22.85 81.19 -33.00
C ILE A 624 23.28 81.83 -31.68
N GLN A 625 24.04 81.08 -30.87
CA GLN A 625 24.60 81.56 -29.62
C GLN A 625 25.37 82.88 -29.83
N GLY A 626 24.92 83.97 -29.16
CA GLY A 626 25.57 85.29 -29.19
C GLY A 626 24.79 86.38 -29.93
N GLU A 627 23.72 86.03 -30.66
CA GLU A 627 22.95 86.99 -31.47
C GLU A 627 21.95 87.84 -30.67
N GLY A 628 21.67 87.49 -29.40
CA GLY A 628 20.71 88.23 -28.56
C GLY A 628 19.25 88.19 -29.05
N LEU A 629 18.89 87.22 -29.91
CA LEU A 629 17.53 87.13 -30.44
C LEU A 629 16.59 86.45 -29.43
N LEU A 630 15.40 87.03 -29.24
CA LEU A 630 14.35 86.47 -28.38
C LEU A 630 13.17 85.91 -29.18
N SER A 631 12.51 84.92 -28.58
CA SER A 631 11.11 84.57 -28.91
C SER A 631 10.14 85.27 -27.97
N TYR A 632 10.47 85.30 -26.68
CA TYR A 632 9.78 86.07 -25.66
C TYR A 632 10.73 86.43 -24.52
N ALA A 633 10.47 87.55 -23.85
CA ALA A 633 11.25 87.97 -22.70
C ALA A 633 10.44 88.84 -21.73
N LEU A 634 10.92 88.90 -20.50
CA LEU A 634 10.49 89.79 -19.43
C LEU A 634 11.72 90.54 -18.93
N TYR A 635 11.68 91.86 -18.97
CA TYR A 635 12.76 92.75 -18.55
C TYR A 635 12.33 93.61 -17.36
N ALA A 636 13.26 93.79 -16.42
CA ALA A 636 13.13 94.79 -15.36
C ALA A 636 13.35 96.19 -15.93
N HIS A 637 14.25 96.31 -16.91
CA HIS A 637 14.51 97.51 -17.69
C HIS A 637 14.89 97.16 -19.13
N ASP A 638 14.27 97.81 -20.11
CA ASP A 638 14.44 97.52 -21.55
C ASP A 638 15.46 98.44 -22.26
N GLY A 639 16.35 99.09 -21.51
CA GLY A 639 17.47 99.86 -22.06
C GLY A 639 17.10 101.14 -22.83
N ALA A 640 15.86 101.62 -22.74
CA ALA A 640 15.46 102.90 -23.34
C ALA A 640 16.33 104.07 -22.81
N PRO A 641 16.86 104.97 -23.67
CA PRO A 641 17.66 106.09 -23.22
C PRO A 641 16.86 107.01 -22.30
N LEU A 642 17.49 107.48 -21.21
CA LEU A 642 16.90 108.42 -20.23
C LEU A 642 16.30 109.70 -20.87
N SER A 643 16.65 110.00 -22.12
CA SER A 643 16.15 111.15 -22.88
C SER A 643 14.85 110.91 -23.68
N LEU A 644 14.29 109.69 -23.70
CA LEU A 644 13.04 109.36 -24.43
C LEU A 644 11.91 108.77 -23.58
N GLY A 645 12.08 108.66 -22.26
CA GLY A 645 11.05 108.15 -21.35
C GLY A 645 11.66 107.22 -20.30
N PHE A 646 11.01 107.16 -19.14
CA PHE A 646 11.53 106.54 -17.91
C PHE A 646 12.05 105.11 -18.10
N PRO A 647 13.05 104.67 -17.29
CA PRO A 647 13.47 103.28 -17.26
C PRO A 647 12.34 102.39 -16.75
N VAL A 648 11.60 101.72 -17.63
CA VAL A 648 10.39 100.95 -17.30
C VAL A 648 10.59 99.45 -17.53
N PRO A 649 9.87 98.59 -16.78
CA PRO A 649 9.82 97.16 -17.07
C PRO A 649 9.05 96.91 -18.37
N ALA A 650 9.37 95.82 -19.06
CA ALA A 650 8.74 95.51 -20.33
C ALA A 650 8.65 94.02 -20.59
N GLY A 651 7.59 93.62 -21.28
CA GLY A 651 7.43 92.29 -21.85
C GLY A 651 7.68 92.36 -23.35
N TYR A 652 8.45 91.41 -23.88
CA TYR A 652 8.74 91.31 -25.31
C TYR A 652 8.22 90.00 -25.87
N VAL A 653 7.62 90.07 -27.06
CA VAL A 653 7.23 88.91 -27.85
C VAL A 653 7.62 89.16 -29.31
N ARG A 654 8.11 88.11 -29.95
CA ARG A 654 8.32 88.08 -31.39
C ARG A 654 7.27 87.21 -32.06
N VAL A 655 6.62 87.72 -33.10
CA VAL A 655 5.68 86.96 -33.94
C VAL A 655 6.22 86.74 -35.36
N ALA A 656 5.82 85.64 -36.02
CA ALA A 656 6.21 85.29 -37.40
C ALA A 656 5.08 85.55 -38.43
N PRO A 657 5.36 85.79 -39.74
CA PRO A 657 6.66 85.88 -40.41
C PRO A 657 6.76 87.13 -41.33
N THR A 658 7.47 88.20 -40.99
CA THR A 658 7.48 89.34 -41.93
C THR A 658 8.80 90.08 -41.97
N PHE A 659 9.88 89.41 -42.39
CA PHE A 659 11.07 90.00 -43.02
C PHE A 659 11.71 91.24 -42.34
N THR A 660 11.33 91.52 -41.11
CA THR A 660 11.68 92.67 -40.29
C THR A 660 12.12 92.11 -38.95
N THR A 661 13.21 92.64 -38.45
CA THR A 661 13.89 92.18 -37.24
C THR A 661 13.20 92.65 -35.95
N ALA A 662 11.99 93.21 -36.02
CA ALA A 662 11.40 93.96 -34.92
C ALA A 662 10.72 93.07 -33.89
N ASP A 663 11.19 93.16 -32.65
CA ASP A 663 10.52 92.58 -31.48
C ASP A 663 9.41 93.54 -31.01
N SER A 664 8.26 93.01 -30.60
CA SER A 664 7.15 93.82 -30.07
C SER A 664 7.25 93.91 -28.55
N ALA A 665 7.07 95.12 -28.01
CA ALA A 665 7.12 95.38 -26.59
C ALA A 665 5.79 95.92 -26.08
N VAL A 666 5.45 95.53 -24.84
CA VAL A 666 4.48 96.23 -24.00
C VAL A 666 5.20 96.65 -22.73
N ARG A 667 5.10 97.94 -22.39
CA ARG A 667 5.89 98.56 -21.31
C ARG A 667 5.02 98.88 -20.11
N GLY A 668 5.65 98.91 -18.94
CA GLY A 668 5.12 99.56 -17.76
C GLY A 668 5.08 101.08 -17.90
N THR A 669 4.44 101.75 -16.95
CA THR A 669 4.24 103.20 -16.96
C THR A 669 5.25 103.97 -16.12
N THR A 670 5.94 103.31 -15.19
CA THR A 670 6.87 103.92 -14.23
C THR A 670 8.06 103.02 -13.95
N ARG A 671 9.16 103.62 -13.48
CA ARG A 671 10.36 102.90 -13.04
C ARG A 671 10.06 102.05 -11.82
N LEU A 672 10.62 100.84 -11.77
CA LEU A 672 10.54 99.99 -10.59
C LEU A 672 11.25 100.67 -9.40
N ALA A 673 10.61 100.58 -8.23
CA ALA A 673 11.24 101.01 -6.99
C ALA A 673 12.39 100.05 -6.65
N LEU A 674 13.57 100.61 -6.37
CA LEU A 674 14.71 99.81 -5.95
C LEU A 674 14.47 99.21 -4.57
N ASN A 675 15.08 98.06 -4.30
CA ASN A 675 15.01 97.35 -3.03
C ASN A 675 13.57 97.01 -2.58
N THR A 676 12.62 96.95 -3.54
CA THR A 676 11.21 96.67 -3.28
C THR A 676 10.72 95.54 -4.20
N TRP A 677 10.09 94.53 -3.60
CA TRP A 677 9.47 93.43 -4.36
C TRP A 677 8.29 93.95 -5.20
N THR A 678 8.36 93.68 -6.49
CA THR A 678 7.31 93.96 -7.47
C THR A 678 7.02 92.70 -8.28
N HIS A 679 5.75 92.35 -8.43
CA HIS A 679 5.36 91.25 -9.31
C HIS A 679 5.16 91.76 -10.73
N LEU A 680 5.81 91.14 -11.70
CA LEU A 680 5.71 91.50 -13.12
C LEU A 680 5.16 90.33 -13.91
N ALA A 681 4.21 90.60 -14.81
CA ALA A 681 3.70 89.59 -15.72
C ALA A 681 3.49 90.17 -17.12
N THR A 682 3.85 89.41 -18.14
CA THR A 682 3.49 89.69 -19.54
C THR A 682 2.65 88.54 -20.09
N THR A 683 1.50 88.85 -20.67
CA THR A 683 0.61 87.87 -21.31
C THR A 683 0.49 88.12 -22.80
N TYR A 684 0.32 87.06 -23.59
CA TYR A 684 0.03 87.11 -25.02
C TYR A 684 -1.05 86.08 -25.36
N ASP A 685 -2.11 86.49 -26.05
CA ASP A 685 -3.26 85.63 -26.40
C ASP A 685 -3.37 85.35 -27.91
N GLY A 686 -2.35 85.68 -28.70
CA GLY A 686 -2.37 85.57 -30.16
C GLY A 686 -2.91 86.82 -30.89
N ALA A 687 -3.49 87.78 -30.15
CA ALA A 687 -4.03 89.04 -30.69
C ALA A 687 -3.58 90.29 -29.91
N ASN A 688 -3.29 90.16 -28.62
CA ASN A 688 -2.87 91.25 -27.75
C ASN A 688 -1.75 90.79 -26.82
N GLN A 689 -0.74 91.64 -26.69
CA GLN A 689 0.24 91.55 -25.61
C GLN A 689 -0.15 92.52 -24.49
N ARG A 690 -0.09 92.07 -23.24
CA ARG A 690 -0.47 92.86 -22.07
C ARG A 690 0.61 92.80 -20.99
N PHE A 691 0.80 93.90 -20.28
CA PHE A 691 1.76 94.00 -19.18
C PHE A 691 1.05 94.30 -17.86
N TYR A 692 1.42 93.59 -16.81
CA TYR A 692 0.88 93.75 -15.48
C TYR A 692 2.00 94.04 -14.48
N VAL A 693 1.71 94.97 -13.57
CA VAL A 693 2.56 95.29 -12.42
C VAL A 693 1.72 95.10 -11.16
N ASN A 694 2.18 94.26 -10.24
CA ASN A 694 1.46 93.87 -9.03
C ASN A 694 0.01 93.42 -9.31
N GLY A 695 -0.19 92.66 -10.39
CA GLY A 695 -1.49 92.12 -10.78
C GLY A 695 -2.46 93.13 -11.41
N VAL A 696 -2.00 94.38 -11.64
CA VAL A 696 -2.78 95.44 -12.29
C VAL A 696 -2.29 95.62 -13.73
N LEU A 697 -3.22 95.64 -14.70
CA LEU A 697 -2.92 95.88 -16.11
C LEU A 697 -2.44 97.32 -16.32
N VAL A 698 -1.23 97.50 -16.85
CA VAL A 698 -0.62 98.83 -17.08
C VAL A 698 -0.39 99.16 -18.55
N GLY A 699 -0.46 98.18 -19.44
CA GLY A 699 -0.28 98.40 -20.88
C GLY A 699 -0.85 97.27 -21.73
N THR A 700 -1.32 97.62 -22.93
CA THR A 700 -1.79 96.67 -23.96
C THR A 700 -1.28 97.12 -25.33
N THR A 701 -0.68 96.19 -26.07
CA THR A 701 -0.23 96.38 -27.46
C THR A 701 -0.94 95.36 -28.34
N PRO A 702 -1.74 95.79 -29.35
CA PRO A 702 -2.28 94.88 -30.35
C PRO A 702 -1.15 94.20 -31.13
N LEU A 703 -1.16 92.87 -31.17
CA LEU A 703 -0.14 92.05 -31.80
C LEU A 703 -0.75 90.74 -32.26
N THR A 704 -0.86 90.53 -33.57
CA THR A 704 -1.42 89.30 -34.14
C THR A 704 -0.33 88.42 -34.74
N GLY A 705 -0.39 87.11 -34.51
CA GLY A 705 0.50 86.14 -35.12
C GLY A 705 0.91 85.02 -34.17
N THR A 706 1.70 84.07 -34.67
CA THR A 706 2.29 83.01 -33.82
C THR A 706 3.63 83.48 -33.26
N ILE A 707 3.89 83.17 -31.99
CA ILE A 707 5.20 83.43 -31.38
C ILE A 707 6.26 82.69 -32.22
N ALA A 708 7.31 83.42 -32.61
CA ALA A 708 8.35 82.91 -33.47
C ALA A 708 9.09 81.72 -32.84
N GLU A 709 9.39 80.71 -33.65
CA GLU A 709 10.01 79.48 -33.19
C GLU A 709 11.31 79.74 -32.41
N THR A 710 11.54 78.93 -31.38
CA THR A 710 12.71 79.02 -30.50
C THR A 710 13.53 77.73 -30.58
N ASN A 711 14.85 77.88 -30.62
CA ASN A 711 15.86 76.82 -30.60
C ASN A 711 16.89 77.00 -29.47
N GLY A 712 16.77 78.05 -28.64
CA GLY A 712 17.71 78.39 -27.56
C GLY A 712 17.18 78.05 -26.17
N ALA A 713 17.99 78.23 -25.13
CA ALA A 713 17.59 77.98 -23.74
C ALA A 713 16.64 79.06 -23.20
N ILE A 714 16.02 78.81 -22.04
CA ILE A 714 15.54 79.92 -21.19
C ILE A 714 16.71 80.38 -20.33
N ARG A 715 16.96 81.69 -20.34
CA ARG A 715 17.87 82.39 -19.45
C ARG A 715 17.07 83.20 -18.43
N ILE A 716 17.50 83.19 -17.18
CA ILE A 716 16.87 83.95 -16.09
C ILE A 716 17.96 84.77 -15.40
N GLY A 717 17.72 86.05 -15.17
CA GLY A 717 18.68 86.98 -14.55
C GLY A 717 19.79 87.51 -15.47
N GLY A 718 19.83 87.06 -16.71
CA GLY A 718 20.78 87.51 -17.73
C GLY A 718 20.45 86.90 -19.08
N ASN A 719 21.25 87.20 -20.10
CA ASN A 719 21.15 86.56 -21.40
C ASN A 719 22.50 86.52 -22.11
N ASN A 720 22.58 85.75 -23.20
CA ASN A 720 23.78 85.64 -24.00
C ASN A 720 23.80 86.63 -25.19
N SER A 721 23.27 87.84 -24.98
CA SER A 721 23.35 88.97 -25.93
C SER A 721 24.76 89.56 -25.93
N SER A 722 25.20 90.10 -27.07
CA SER A 722 26.46 90.84 -27.15
C SER A 722 26.47 92.12 -26.30
N LEU A 723 25.30 92.58 -25.86
CA LEU A 723 25.13 93.74 -24.98
C LEU A 723 25.24 93.43 -23.49
N GLN A 724 25.42 92.16 -23.10
CA GLN A 724 25.63 91.73 -21.69
C GLN A 724 24.53 92.23 -20.73
N GLU A 725 23.32 91.72 -20.91
CA GLU A 725 22.09 92.27 -20.31
C GLU A 725 21.75 91.57 -18.97
N PHE A 726 22.63 91.72 -17.99
CA PHE A 726 22.52 91.08 -16.67
C PHE A 726 21.68 91.89 -15.69
N PHE A 727 20.80 91.20 -14.95
CA PHE A 727 19.96 91.79 -13.91
C PHE A 727 20.74 91.91 -12.59
N GLN A 728 20.60 93.02 -11.90
CA GLN A 728 21.18 93.23 -10.57
C GLN A 728 20.05 93.33 -9.52
N GLY A 729 19.83 92.26 -8.77
CA GLY A 729 18.75 92.19 -7.79
C GLY A 729 18.31 90.77 -7.46
N LEU A 730 17.09 90.61 -6.96
CA LEU A 730 16.50 89.31 -6.61
C LEU A 730 15.36 88.92 -7.57
N ILE A 731 15.30 87.64 -7.95
CA ILE A 731 14.17 87.04 -8.69
C ILE A 731 13.63 85.85 -7.88
N ASP A 732 12.30 85.78 -7.79
CA ASP A 732 11.58 84.75 -7.03
C ASP A 732 10.30 84.30 -7.75
N GLU A 733 9.81 83.09 -7.46
CA GLU A 733 8.48 82.59 -7.84
C GLU A 733 8.18 82.72 -9.35
N LEU A 734 9.11 82.23 -10.19
CA LEU A 734 9.02 82.38 -11.64
C LEU A 734 8.11 81.32 -12.26
N ARG A 735 7.14 81.77 -13.06
CA ARG A 735 6.19 80.90 -13.79
C ARG A 735 6.17 81.22 -15.27
N VAL A 736 6.04 80.16 -16.07
CA VAL A 736 5.75 80.24 -17.51
C VAL A 736 4.54 79.39 -17.83
N TYR A 737 3.57 80.00 -18.50
CA TYR A 737 2.37 79.34 -19.00
C TYR A 737 2.35 79.36 -20.52
N ASN A 738 1.81 78.30 -21.13
CA ASN A 738 1.57 78.20 -22.57
C ASN A 738 0.24 78.83 -23.03
N ARG A 739 -0.35 79.69 -22.19
CA ARG A 739 -1.57 80.43 -22.43
C ARG A 739 -1.50 81.80 -21.78
N ALA A 740 -2.33 82.72 -22.27
CA ALA A 740 -2.58 83.97 -21.55
C ALA A 740 -3.38 83.68 -20.27
N LEU A 741 -2.84 84.12 -19.13
CA LEU A 741 -3.57 84.19 -17.88
C LEU A 741 -4.46 85.44 -17.85
N THR A 742 -5.58 85.33 -17.16
CA THR A 742 -6.42 86.47 -16.79
C THR A 742 -5.79 87.25 -15.63
N ALA A 743 -6.22 88.49 -15.41
CA ALA A 743 -5.77 89.29 -14.27
C ALA A 743 -6.01 88.59 -12.91
N VAL A 744 -7.12 87.84 -12.78
CA VAL A 744 -7.45 87.08 -11.55
C VAL A 744 -6.49 85.92 -11.33
N GLU A 745 -6.12 85.20 -12.38
CA GLU A 745 -5.14 84.11 -12.30
C GLU A 745 -3.76 84.65 -11.91
N ILE A 746 -3.31 85.77 -12.51
CA ILE A 746 -2.06 86.44 -12.13
C ILE A 746 -2.09 86.88 -10.66
N GLN A 747 -3.20 87.45 -10.19
CA GLN A 747 -3.36 87.84 -8.77
C GLN A 747 -3.36 86.62 -7.84
N THR A 748 -3.83 85.47 -8.31
CA THR A 748 -3.80 84.21 -7.55
C THR A 748 -2.37 83.68 -7.45
N ASP A 749 -1.63 83.69 -8.56
CA ASP A 749 -0.24 83.23 -8.60
C ASP A 749 0.68 84.09 -7.75
N MET A 750 0.43 85.41 -7.66
CA MET A 750 1.16 86.32 -6.77
C MET A 750 1.19 85.90 -5.30
N VAL A 751 0.15 85.20 -4.82
CA VAL A 751 -0.04 84.84 -3.40
C VAL A 751 0.02 83.33 -3.15
N THR A 752 0.08 82.52 -4.22
CA THR A 752 0.13 81.06 -4.13
C THR A 752 1.57 80.62 -4.32
N PRO A 753 2.25 80.02 -3.33
CA PRO A 753 3.61 79.52 -3.51
C PRO A 753 3.71 78.41 -4.56
N ILE A 754 4.84 78.30 -5.26
CA ILE A 754 5.14 77.12 -6.09
C ILE A 754 5.44 75.94 -5.15
N VAL A 755 4.61 74.89 -5.21
CA VAL A 755 4.76 73.67 -4.39
C VAL A 755 5.11 72.45 -5.24
N ARG A 756 5.91 71.56 -4.66
CA ARG A 756 6.46 70.35 -5.29
C ARG A 756 5.47 69.19 -5.36
#